data_AF-A0A4V0H535-F1
#
_entry.id   AF-A0A4V0H535-F1
#
_cell.length_a   1.000
_cell.length_b   1.000
_cell.length_c   1.000
_cell.angle_alpha   90.00
_cell.angle_beta   90.00
_cell.angle_gamma   90.00
#
_symmetry.space_group_name_H-M   'P 1'
#
loop_
_entity.id
_entity.type
_entity.pdbx_description
1 polymer ?
#
loop_
_entity_poly.entity_id
_entity_poly.type
_entity_poly.pdbx_seq_one_letter_code
_entity_poly.pdbx_strand_id
1 'polypeptide(L)'
;MAFSKNSGRHFMVKQTFTRTFAGKPLVVEVGQVAKQANGATVVRYGESTVLTAAVMSKKMATGDFFPLQVNYEEKMYAAGKFPGGFMKREGRPSTDATLTARLIDRPIRPMFAEGFRNEIQVINTVLSYDENASAPMAAMFGSSLALSISDIPFNGPIAGVQVGYIDGQFIINPDKAQMEASLLELTVAGSKEAINMVESGAKELSEDIMLEALLKGHQAIQELITFQEEIVAAVGKEKTEVELLQVDTDLQAEIVTKYNAQLQTAVQVEEKKAREAATEEVKETVKAEYMERFAEDENLATIMRDVVEILEQMEHAEVRRLITEDKIRPDGRKIDEIRPLDAQIDFLPKVHGSGLFTRGQTQALSVLTLAPMGETQIIDGLDEEYKKRFMHHYNFPQYSVGETGRYGAAGRREIGHGALGERALAQVLPSLEEFPYAIRLVAEVLESNGSSSQASICAGTLALMAGGVPIKAPVAGIAMGLISDGTNYTVLTDIQGLEDHFGDMDFKVAGTREGITALQMDIKIEGITPQILEEALAQAKKARFEILDVIEATIATPRLELAPTAPKIDTIKIDVDKIKVVIGKGGETIDKIIAETGVKIDIDDEGMVQIFSSDQAAINRTKEIIAGLVREAKVGEVYHAKVVRIEKFGAFVNLFDKTDALVHISEIAWTRTANVSDVLEIGEEVDVKVIKVDEKGRVDASMKALIPRPPKADKKETDIAKDKVAKKPAVSSKQAETNIEK
;
A
#
# COMPACT_ATOMS: atom_id res chain seq x y z
N MET A 1 51.28 -52.66 -16.87
CA MET A 1 49.92 -52.88 -16.31
C MET A 1 49.91 -52.49 -14.85
N ALA A 2 49.33 -51.35 -14.52
CA ALA A 2 48.72 -51.02 -13.22
C ALA A 2 47.98 -49.69 -13.42
N PHE A 3 46.66 -49.76 -13.57
CA PHE A 3 45.78 -48.60 -13.68
C PHE A 3 45.65 -47.91 -12.32
N SER A 4 46.16 -46.68 -12.22
CA SER A 4 45.75 -45.74 -11.17
C SER A 4 44.50 -45.00 -11.66
N LYS A 5 43.34 -45.35 -11.08
CA LYS A 5 42.11 -44.56 -11.24
C LYS A 5 42.33 -43.20 -10.59
N ASN A 6 42.51 -42.18 -11.41
CA ASN A 6 42.48 -40.80 -10.97
C ASN A 6 41.01 -40.47 -10.66
N SER A 7 40.64 -40.51 -9.38
CA SER A 7 39.33 -40.03 -8.91
C SER A 7 39.29 -38.51 -9.04
N GLY A 8 38.89 -38.02 -10.21
CA GLY A 8 38.74 -36.60 -10.49
C GLY A 8 37.65 -35.98 -9.60
N ARG A 9 38.05 -35.36 -8.49
CA ARG A 9 37.21 -34.40 -7.77
C ARG A 9 37.04 -33.18 -8.68
N HIS A 10 35.98 -33.15 -9.46
CA HIS A 10 35.54 -31.95 -10.18
C HIS A 10 34.97 -30.96 -9.16
N PHE A 11 35.84 -30.20 -8.49
CA PHE A 11 35.38 -29.01 -7.78
C PHE A 11 34.98 -28.01 -8.85
N MET A 12 33.68 -27.72 -8.99
CA MET A 12 33.23 -26.57 -9.78
C MET A 12 34.00 -25.33 -9.32
N VAL A 13 34.81 -24.80 -10.22
CA VAL A 13 35.56 -23.55 -10.04
C VAL A 13 34.56 -22.41 -10.16
N LYS A 14 34.72 -21.38 -9.33
CA LYS A 14 33.90 -20.17 -9.39
C LYS A 14 33.95 -19.58 -10.81
N GLN A 15 32.80 -19.31 -11.39
CA GLN A 15 32.68 -18.53 -12.62
C GLN A 15 31.92 -17.25 -12.33
N THR A 16 32.36 -16.15 -12.93
CA THR A 16 31.80 -14.82 -12.75
C THR A 16 31.44 -14.23 -14.10
N PHE A 17 30.19 -13.80 -14.24
CA PHE A 17 29.65 -13.14 -15.42
C PHE A 17 29.27 -11.72 -15.03
N THR A 18 29.46 -10.75 -15.92
CA THR A 18 29.22 -9.34 -15.61
C THR A 18 28.64 -8.61 -16.81
N ARG A 19 27.64 -7.76 -16.55
CA ARG A 19 27.02 -6.86 -17.51
C ARG A 19 26.65 -5.55 -16.81
N THR A 20 26.51 -4.46 -17.55
CA THR A 20 25.85 -3.25 -17.05
C THR A 20 24.39 -3.28 -17.49
N PHE A 21 23.45 -3.14 -16.56
CA PHE A 21 22.02 -3.15 -16.84
C PHE A 21 21.34 -1.96 -16.14
N ALA A 22 20.57 -1.17 -16.90
CA ALA A 22 19.94 0.06 -16.42
C ALA A 22 20.90 0.97 -15.61
N GLY A 23 22.11 1.15 -16.12
CA GLY A 23 23.15 2.01 -15.51
C GLY A 23 23.88 1.41 -14.29
N LYS A 24 23.51 0.22 -13.83
CA LYS A 24 24.10 -0.44 -12.64
C LYS A 24 24.84 -1.73 -13.03
N PRO A 25 25.92 -2.10 -12.31
CA PRO A 25 26.59 -3.38 -12.54
C PRO A 25 25.68 -4.55 -12.12
N LEU A 26 25.57 -5.56 -12.98
CA LEU A 26 24.92 -6.84 -12.74
C LEU A 26 25.99 -7.94 -12.82
N VAL A 27 26.29 -8.56 -11.68
CA VAL A 27 27.33 -9.59 -11.54
C VAL A 27 26.69 -10.89 -11.08
N VAL A 28 26.97 -11.98 -11.78
CA VAL A 28 26.48 -13.32 -11.45
C VAL A 28 27.66 -14.23 -11.14
N GLU A 29 27.62 -14.89 -9.99
CA GLU A 29 28.61 -15.89 -9.61
C GLU A 29 27.98 -17.27 -9.45
N VAL A 30 28.62 -18.27 -10.05
CA VAL A 30 28.17 -19.67 -10.03
C VAL A 30 29.30 -20.59 -9.58
N GLY A 31 28.95 -21.69 -8.88
CA GLY A 31 29.88 -22.77 -8.56
C GLY A 31 30.68 -22.59 -7.26
N GLN A 32 30.59 -21.44 -6.58
CA GLN A 32 31.31 -21.18 -5.32
C GLN A 32 30.55 -21.65 -4.07
N VAL A 33 29.26 -21.35 -3.96
CA VAL A 33 28.43 -21.57 -2.76
C VAL A 33 27.24 -22.48 -3.06
N ALA A 34 26.57 -22.98 -2.01
CA ALA A 34 25.37 -23.82 -2.11
C ALA A 34 25.48 -25.03 -3.08
N LYS A 35 26.67 -25.63 -3.18
CA LYS A 35 27.01 -26.67 -4.19
C LYS A 35 26.21 -27.98 -4.11
N GLN A 36 25.40 -28.16 -3.06
CA GLN A 36 24.54 -29.33 -2.88
C GLN A 36 23.15 -29.13 -3.53
N ALA A 37 22.79 -27.89 -3.89
CA ALA A 37 21.55 -27.62 -4.60
C ALA A 37 21.61 -28.10 -6.06
N ASN A 38 20.45 -28.32 -6.67
CA ASN A 38 20.34 -28.62 -8.10
C ASN A 38 20.91 -27.45 -8.92
N GLY A 39 20.60 -26.21 -8.54
CA GLY A 39 21.21 -25.01 -9.08
C GLY A 39 21.33 -23.91 -8.02
N ALA A 40 22.37 -23.08 -8.13
CA ALA A 40 22.57 -21.96 -7.22
C ALA A 40 23.35 -20.82 -7.88
N THR A 41 22.96 -19.59 -7.58
CA THR A 41 23.56 -18.35 -8.11
C THR A 41 23.71 -17.33 -6.99
N VAL A 42 24.78 -16.54 -7.05
CA VAL A 42 24.89 -15.28 -6.28
C VAL A 42 24.79 -14.14 -7.27
N VAL A 43 23.71 -13.37 -7.19
CA VAL A 43 23.45 -12.22 -8.07
C VAL A 43 23.73 -10.95 -7.30
N ARG A 44 24.51 -10.05 -7.89
CA ARG A 44 24.72 -8.68 -7.39
C ARG A 44 24.20 -7.70 -8.41
N TYR A 45 23.29 -6.84 -8.01
CA TYR A 45 22.82 -5.72 -8.81
C TYR A 45 23.08 -4.45 -8.02
N GLY A 46 23.94 -3.57 -8.53
CA GLY A 46 24.55 -2.55 -7.67
C GLY A 46 25.25 -3.22 -6.48
N GLU A 47 24.96 -2.76 -5.26
CA GLU A 47 25.48 -3.36 -4.02
C GLU A 47 24.49 -4.35 -3.36
N SER A 48 23.27 -4.49 -3.90
CA SER A 48 22.31 -5.52 -3.48
C SER A 48 22.79 -6.89 -3.90
N THR A 49 22.88 -7.82 -2.96
CA THR A 49 23.37 -9.20 -3.18
C THR A 49 22.33 -10.21 -2.74
N VAL A 50 21.95 -11.12 -3.64
CA VAL A 50 21.00 -12.21 -3.36
C VAL A 50 21.66 -13.55 -3.68
N LEU A 51 21.57 -14.49 -2.74
CA LEU A 51 21.84 -15.92 -2.98
C LEU A 51 20.53 -16.62 -3.30
N THR A 52 20.46 -17.24 -4.48
CA THR A 52 19.34 -18.09 -4.86
C THR A 52 19.82 -19.54 -4.94
N ALA A 53 19.06 -20.46 -4.33
CA ALA A 53 19.24 -21.90 -4.48
C ALA A 53 17.92 -22.57 -4.87
N ALA A 54 17.96 -23.45 -5.87
CA ALA A 54 16.84 -24.26 -6.34
C ALA A 54 17.10 -25.74 -6.09
N VAL A 55 16.11 -26.44 -5.56
CA VAL A 55 16.16 -27.88 -5.26
C VAL A 55 14.88 -28.55 -5.73
N MET A 56 15.01 -29.77 -6.26
CA MET A 56 13.90 -30.64 -6.67
C MET A 56 13.94 -31.96 -5.90
N SER A 57 12.79 -32.47 -5.48
CA SER A 57 12.67 -33.80 -4.88
C SER A 57 12.99 -34.90 -5.89
N LYS A 58 13.56 -36.01 -5.41
CA LYS A 58 13.83 -37.18 -6.26
C LYS A 58 12.59 -37.99 -6.63
N LYS A 59 11.53 -37.85 -5.83
CA LYS A 59 10.26 -38.58 -6.01
C LYS A 59 9.16 -37.57 -6.30
N MET A 60 8.25 -37.98 -7.17
CA MET A 60 6.99 -37.29 -7.42
C MET A 60 6.17 -37.19 -6.11
N ALA A 61 5.54 -36.04 -5.89
CA ALA A 61 4.62 -35.87 -4.77
C ALA A 61 3.31 -36.62 -5.02
N THR A 62 2.63 -37.01 -3.94
CA THR A 62 1.35 -37.73 -4.01
C THR A 62 0.14 -36.82 -3.92
N GLY A 63 0.34 -35.50 -3.84
CA GLY A 63 -0.74 -34.52 -3.77
C GLY A 63 -1.27 -34.14 -5.16
N ASP A 64 -2.47 -33.58 -5.19
CA ASP A 64 -3.20 -33.26 -6.43
C ASP A 64 -2.75 -31.93 -7.08
N PHE A 65 -1.68 -31.30 -6.57
CA PHE A 65 -1.17 -30.01 -7.05
C PHE A 65 0.35 -30.04 -7.25
N PHE A 66 0.85 -29.12 -8.10
CA PHE A 66 2.28 -28.94 -8.32
C PHE A 66 2.92 -28.22 -7.11
N PRO A 67 3.77 -28.89 -6.32
CA PRO A 67 4.31 -28.33 -5.08
C PRO A 67 5.57 -27.49 -5.34
N LEU A 68 5.36 -26.32 -5.96
CA LEU A 68 6.37 -25.27 -6.06
C LEU A 68 6.26 -24.31 -4.87
N GLN A 69 7.36 -24.17 -4.13
CA GLN A 69 7.52 -23.20 -3.05
C GLN A 69 8.64 -22.21 -3.38
N VAL A 70 8.30 -20.93 -3.41
CA VAL A 70 9.27 -19.83 -3.48
C VAL A 70 9.33 -19.11 -2.14
N ASN A 71 10.55 -18.96 -1.61
CA ASN A 71 10.84 -18.19 -0.41
C ASN A 71 11.73 -16.99 -0.78
N TYR A 72 11.40 -15.83 -0.22
CA TYR A 72 12.23 -14.64 -0.23
C TYR A 72 12.51 -14.26 1.22
N GLU A 73 13.78 -14.29 1.60
CA GLU A 73 14.24 -14.18 2.97
C GLU A 73 15.07 -12.90 3.13
N GLU A 74 14.45 -11.91 3.77
CA GLU A 74 15.11 -10.70 4.20
C GLU A 74 15.89 -10.98 5.48
N LYS A 75 17.17 -10.64 5.49
CA LYS A 75 18.00 -10.75 6.69
C LYS A 75 18.40 -9.35 7.13
N MET A 76 18.16 -8.99 8.39
CA MET A 76 18.40 -7.61 8.84
C MET A 76 19.88 -7.24 8.78
N TYR A 77 20.77 -8.23 8.87
CA TYR A 77 22.21 -8.02 8.64
C TYR A 77 22.52 -7.51 7.22
N ALA A 78 21.66 -7.75 6.22
CA ALA A 78 21.86 -7.28 4.85
C ALA A 78 21.83 -5.74 4.80
N ALA A 79 21.10 -5.10 5.71
CA ALA A 79 21.08 -3.65 5.91
C ALA A 79 21.93 -3.21 7.13
N GLY A 80 22.73 -4.11 7.73
CA GLY A 80 23.53 -3.82 8.92
C GLY A 80 22.71 -3.57 10.19
N LYS A 81 21.46 -4.03 10.25
CA LYS A 81 20.52 -3.79 11.36
C LYS A 81 20.37 -5.00 12.29
N PHE A 82 20.01 -4.73 13.55
CA PHE A 82 19.46 -5.74 14.46
C PHE A 82 17.94 -5.82 14.27
N PRO A 83 17.33 -7.02 14.29
CA PRO A 83 15.86 -7.12 14.25
C PRO A 83 15.17 -6.37 15.40
N GLY A 84 14.10 -5.62 15.13
CA GLY A 84 13.39 -4.80 16.12
C GLY A 84 12.69 -5.58 17.23
N GLY A 85 12.28 -6.83 16.99
CA GLY A 85 11.55 -7.66 17.96
C GLY A 85 12.35 -8.10 19.21
N PHE A 86 11.64 -8.54 20.26
CA PHE A 86 12.24 -8.98 21.53
C PHE A 86 13.27 -10.12 21.37
N MET A 87 13.00 -11.06 20.45
CA MET A 87 13.86 -12.22 20.21
C MET A 87 15.16 -11.90 19.48
N LYS A 88 15.29 -10.71 18.89
CA LYS A 88 16.47 -10.29 18.08
C LYS A 88 16.86 -11.31 17.00
N ARG A 89 15.85 -11.91 16.37
CA ARG A 89 15.97 -12.91 15.30
C ARG A 89 14.83 -12.71 14.31
N GLU A 90 15.11 -12.90 13.02
CA GLU A 90 14.10 -12.90 11.97
C GLU A 90 13.07 -14.01 12.21
N GLY A 91 11.79 -13.63 12.24
CA GLY A 91 10.67 -14.51 12.56
C GLY A 91 9.83 -14.83 11.33
N ARG A 92 8.53 -14.54 11.42
CA ARG A 92 7.60 -14.67 10.28
C ARG A 92 8.07 -13.75 9.13
N PRO A 93 7.96 -14.19 7.86
CA PRO A 93 8.21 -13.31 6.72
C PRO A 93 7.40 -12.02 6.80
N SER A 94 8.02 -10.91 6.39
CA SER A 94 7.36 -9.62 6.24
C SER A 94 6.29 -9.67 5.14
N THR A 95 5.42 -8.66 5.12
CA THR A 95 4.47 -8.47 4.01
C THR A 95 5.21 -8.34 2.69
N ASP A 96 6.26 -7.51 2.65
CA ASP A 96 7.07 -7.31 1.45
C ASP A 96 7.72 -8.62 0.98
N ALA A 97 8.38 -9.35 1.87
CA ALA A 97 8.97 -10.64 1.55
C ALA A 97 7.96 -11.65 1.01
N THR A 98 6.74 -11.65 1.57
CA THR A 98 5.65 -12.51 1.08
C THR A 98 5.19 -12.11 -0.31
N LEU A 99 5.07 -10.81 -0.59
CA LEU A 99 4.69 -10.27 -1.89
C LEU A 99 5.79 -10.53 -2.93
N THR A 100 7.05 -10.28 -2.61
CA THR A 100 8.20 -10.56 -3.47
C THR A 100 8.29 -12.06 -3.79
N ALA A 101 8.08 -12.95 -2.81
CA ALA A 101 8.03 -14.38 -3.08
C ALA A 101 6.87 -14.76 -4.03
N ARG A 102 5.71 -14.09 -3.95
CA ARG A 102 4.59 -14.30 -4.89
C ARG A 102 4.93 -13.75 -6.28
N LEU A 103 5.55 -12.57 -6.34
CA LEU A 103 6.01 -11.92 -7.55
C LEU A 103 6.97 -12.81 -8.35
N ILE A 104 7.82 -13.58 -7.67
CA ILE A 104 8.74 -14.53 -8.30
C ILE A 104 8.03 -15.84 -8.71
N ASP A 105 7.14 -16.37 -7.86
CA ASP A 105 6.40 -17.63 -8.09
C ASP A 105 5.52 -17.56 -9.35
N ARG A 106 4.77 -16.46 -9.50
CA ARG A 106 3.81 -16.22 -10.59
C ARG A 106 4.40 -16.44 -12.00
N PRO A 107 5.53 -15.83 -12.40
CA PRO A 107 6.11 -16.03 -13.73
C PRO A 107 6.87 -17.34 -13.91
N ILE A 108 7.42 -17.97 -12.86
CA ILE A 108 8.17 -19.24 -13.02
C ILE A 108 7.26 -20.46 -13.04
N ARG A 109 6.09 -20.41 -12.38
CA ARG A 109 5.18 -21.56 -12.25
C ARG A 109 4.68 -22.09 -13.59
N PRO A 110 4.26 -21.27 -14.57
CA PRO A 110 3.80 -21.75 -15.87
C PRO A 110 4.91 -22.34 -16.75
N MET A 111 6.19 -22.14 -16.37
CA MET A 111 7.33 -22.63 -17.13
C MET A 111 7.68 -24.10 -16.81
N PHE A 112 6.94 -24.75 -15.93
CA PHE A 112 7.05 -26.20 -15.70
C PHE A 112 6.06 -26.94 -16.58
N ALA A 113 6.47 -28.10 -17.10
CA ALA A 113 5.61 -28.91 -17.95
C ALA A 113 4.31 -29.31 -17.23
N GLU A 114 3.25 -29.48 -18.01
CA GLU A 114 2.00 -30.03 -17.49
C GLU A 114 2.24 -31.44 -16.91
N GLY A 115 1.54 -31.77 -15.83
CA GLY A 115 1.74 -33.03 -15.10
C GLY A 115 3.01 -33.07 -14.23
N PHE A 116 3.81 -32.01 -14.16
CA PHE A 116 4.97 -31.97 -13.28
C PHE A 116 4.55 -31.94 -11.80
N ARG A 117 5.02 -32.92 -11.02
CA ARG A 117 4.57 -33.14 -9.63
C ARG A 117 5.71 -33.33 -8.62
N ASN A 118 6.98 -33.22 -9.03
CA ASN A 118 8.08 -33.20 -8.06
C ASN A 118 8.03 -31.90 -7.23
N GLU A 119 8.35 -31.99 -5.95
CA GLU A 119 8.45 -30.81 -5.08
C GLU A 119 9.65 -29.97 -5.51
N ILE A 120 9.42 -28.67 -5.69
CA ILE A 120 10.47 -27.71 -6.03
C ILE A 120 10.50 -26.63 -4.97
N GLN A 121 11.68 -26.34 -4.46
CA GLN A 121 11.92 -25.24 -3.54
C GLN A 121 12.95 -24.28 -4.12
N VAL A 122 12.58 -23.00 -4.20
CA VAL A 122 13.46 -21.90 -4.59
C VAL A 122 13.60 -20.95 -3.42
N ILE A 123 14.80 -20.85 -2.85
CA ILE A 123 15.09 -19.97 -1.70
C ILE A 123 15.96 -18.82 -2.16
N ASN A 124 15.46 -17.60 -2.00
CA ASN A 124 16.18 -16.35 -2.23
C ASN A 124 16.55 -15.75 -0.88
N THR A 125 17.84 -15.58 -0.59
CA THR A 125 18.32 -14.95 0.64
C THR A 125 19.01 -13.64 0.30
N VAL A 126 18.51 -12.52 0.83
CA VAL A 126 19.14 -11.21 0.70
C VAL A 126 20.34 -11.16 1.65
N LEU A 127 21.54 -11.04 1.09
CA LEU A 127 22.81 -11.03 1.82
C LEU A 127 23.36 -9.62 2.05
N SER A 128 23.07 -8.70 1.13
CA SER A 128 23.42 -7.28 1.18
C SER A 128 22.29 -6.49 0.52
N TYR A 129 21.96 -5.33 1.07
CA TYR A 129 20.87 -4.49 0.59
C TYR A 129 21.38 -3.09 0.21
N ASP A 130 21.00 -2.66 -0.98
CA ASP A 130 21.19 -1.32 -1.54
C ASP A 130 19.83 -0.76 -1.94
N GLU A 131 19.38 0.29 -1.27
CA GLU A 131 18.08 0.93 -1.52
C GLU A 131 17.95 1.47 -2.96
N ASN A 132 19.06 1.69 -3.66
CA ASN A 132 19.06 2.17 -5.04
C ASN A 132 19.14 1.03 -6.06
N ALA A 133 19.22 -0.22 -5.62
CA ALA A 133 19.32 -1.38 -6.50
C ALA A 133 18.42 -2.53 -6.02
N SER A 134 17.35 -2.77 -6.77
CA SER A 134 16.28 -3.71 -6.42
C SER A 134 16.77 -5.14 -6.12
N ALA A 135 16.72 -5.52 -4.84
CA ALA A 135 16.92 -6.90 -4.40
C ALA A 135 15.81 -7.86 -4.91
N PRO A 136 14.53 -7.46 -4.97
CA PRO A 136 13.48 -8.26 -5.61
C PRO A 136 13.79 -8.63 -7.08
N MET A 137 14.29 -7.68 -7.87
CA MET A 137 14.70 -7.92 -9.25
C MET A 137 15.86 -8.93 -9.32
N ALA A 138 16.90 -8.73 -8.50
CA ALA A 138 18.03 -9.65 -8.42
C ALA A 138 17.61 -11.07 -7.99
N ALA A 139 16.64 -11.19 -7.09
CA ALA A 139 16.08 -12.47 -6.65
C ALA A 139 15.25 -13.15 -7.74
N MET A 140 14.47 -12.41 -8.52
CA MET A 140 13.73 -12.96 -9.66
C MET A 140 14.68 -13.48 -10.74
N PHE A 141 15.66 -12.65 -11.12
CA PHE A 141 16.72 -13.04 -12.05
C PHE A 141 17.50 -14.26 -11.53
N GLY A 142 17.87 -14.25 -10.25
CA GLY A 142 18.56 -15.36 -9.59
C GLY A 142 17.76 -16.65 -9.57
N SER A 143 16.46 -16.57 -9.29
CA SER A 143 15.51 -17.70 -9.29
C SER A 143 15.40 -18.34 -10.66
N SER A 144 15.15 -17.55 -11.70
CA SER A 144 15.11 -18.02 -13.08
C SER A 144 16.44 -18.69 -13.45
N LEU A 145 17.56 -18.00 -13.24
CA LEU A 145 18.86 -18.51 -13.64
C LEU A 145 19.26 -19.76 -12.87
N ALA A 146 18.98 -19.85 -11.56
CA ALA A 146 19.28 -21.01 -10.74
C ALA A 146 18.51 -22.25 -11.25
N LEU A 147 17.25 -22.10 -11.66
CA LEU A 147 16.49 -23.16 -12.30
C LEU A 147 17.07 -23.50 -13.68
N SER A 148 17.37 -22.49 -14.49
CA SER A 148 17.89 -22.69 -15.85
C SER A 148 19.25 -23.39 -15.90
N ILE A 149 20.19 -23.07 -14.99
CA ILE A 149 21.50 -23.76 -14.92
C ILE A 149 21.44 -25.12 -14.23
N SER A 150 20.35 -25.42 -13.51
CA SER A 150 20.18 -26.69 -12.81
C SER A 150 19.86 -27.84 -13.77
N ASP A 151 19.85 -29.05 -13.24
CA ASP A 151 19.35 -30.27 -13.88
C ASP A 151 17.82 -30.41 -13.80
N ILE A 152 17.09 -29.42 -13.24
CA ILE A 152 15.62 -29.42 -13.14
C ILE A 152 15.01 -29.05 -14.51
N PRO A 153 14.04 -29.82 -15.04
CA PRO A 153 13.28 -29.45 -16.23
C PRO A 153 12.50 -28.15 -16.00
N PHE A 154 12.82 -27.15 -16.81
CA PHE A 154 12.28 -25.80 -16.67
C PHE A 154 12.36 -25.10 -18.03
N ASN A 155 11.22 -24.62 -18.53
CA ASN A 155 11.06 -23.99 -19.84
C ASN A 155 11.23 -22.46 -19.78
N GLY A 156 12.09 -21.97 -18.88
CA GLY A 156 12.51 -20.57 -18.87
C GLY A 156 13.69 -20.30 -19.83
N PRO A 157 14.46 -19.22 -19.62
CA PRO A 157 14.43 -18.32 -18.47
C PRO A 157 13.32 -17.27 -18.54
N ILE A 158 12.99 -16.69 -17.38
CA ILE A 158 12.19 -15.48 -17.26
C ILE A 158 13.04 -14.37 -16.65
N ALA A 159 12.62 -13.12 -16.83
CA ALA A 159 13.18 -12.00 -16.08
C ALA A 159 12.07 -11.01 -15.73
N GLY A 160 12.37 -10.09 -14.82
CA GLY A 160 11.47 -8.99 -14.49
C GLY A 160 12.24 -7.73 -14.17
N VAL A 161 11.56 -6.60 -14.33
CA VAL A 161 12.10 -5.26 -14.13
C VAL A 161 11.06 -4.37 -13.45
N GLN A 162 11.55 -3.29 -12.84
CA GLN A 162 10.71 -2.18 -12.40
C GLN A 162 10.72 -1.08 -13.46
N VAL A 163 9.60 -0.39 -13.62
CA VAL A 163 9.42 0.72 -14.56
C VAL A 163 8.81 1.89 -13.81
N GLY A 164 9.51 3.03 -13.84
CA GLY A 164 9.02 4.33 -13.36
C GLY A 164 8.60 5.23 -14.51
N TYR A 165 7.82 6.27 -14.21
CA TYR A 165 7.41 7.31 -15.15
C TYR A 165 7.57 8.69 -14.52
N ILE A 166 8.54 9.46 -15.02
CA ILE A 166 8.94 10.78 -14.51
C ILE A 166 9.05 11.74 -15.69
N ASP A 167 8.42 12.91 -15.59
CA ASP A 167 8.51 13.98 -16.59
C ASP A 167 8.29 13.53 -18.05
N GLY A 168 7.34 12.60 -18.26
CA GLY A 168 7.02 12.07 -19.59
C GLY A 168 7.95 10.96 -20.09
N GLN A 169 8.83 10.43 -19.24
CA GLN A 169 9.85 9.43 -19.61
C GLN A 169 9.75 8.18 -18.76
N PHE A 170 9.93 7.02 -19.40
CA PHE A 170 10.03 5.73 -18.72
C PHE A 170 11.45 5.46 -18.26
N ILE A 171 11.61 5.06 -17.00
CA ILE A 171 12.90 4.70 -16.39
C ILE A 171 12.86 3.24 -15.97
N ILE A 172 13.81 2.44 -16.44
CA ILE A 172 13.95 1.03 -16.04
C ILE A 172 14.78 0.94 -14.76
N ASN A 173 14.30 0.16 -13.80
CA ASN A 173 14.88 -0.04 -12.47
C ASN A 173 15.32 1.29 -11.82
N PRO A 174 14.36 2.22 -11.61
CA PRO A 174 14.66 3.50 -10.98
C PRO A 174 15.31 3.30 -9.61
N ASP A 175 16.18 4.23 -9.23
CA ASP A 175 16.66 4.32 -7.85
C ASP A 175 15.56 4.84 -6.90
N LYS A 176 15.85 4.91 -5.59
CA LYS A 176 14.88 5.29 -4.57
C LYS A 176 14.29 6.69 -4.83
N ALA A 177 15.15 7.67 -5.11
CA ALA A 177 14.72 9.05 -5.36
C ALA A 177 13.86 9.16 -6.64
N GLN A 178 14.24 8.43 -7.69
CA GLN A 178 13.46 8.33 -8.91
C GLN A 178 12.10 7.67 -8.66
N MET A 179 12.04 6.59 -7.87
CA MET A 179 10.79 5.91 -7.56
C MET A 179 9.84 6.82 -6.76
N GLU A 180 10.36 7.57 -5.78
CA GLU A 180 9.56 8.55 -5.00
C GLU A 180 8.97 9.67 -5.88
N ALA A 181 9.73 10.15 -6.86
CA ALA A 181 9.28 11.13 -7.85
C ALA A 181 8.34 10.54 -8.92
N SER A 182 8.31 9.21 -9.06
CA SER A 182 7.55 8.52 -10.10
C SER A 182 6.04 8.68 -9.94
N LEU A 183 5.37 8.74 -11.10
CA LEU A 183 3.92 8.59 -11.20
C LEU A 183 3.50 7.13 -11.43
N LEU A 184 4.47 6.24 -11.66
CA LEU A 184 4.26 4.82 -11.91
C LEU A 184 5.22 3.98 -11.07
N GLU A 185 4.70 3.01 -10.35
CA GLU A 185 5.47 1.90 -9.82
C GLU A 185 4.96 0.65 -10.51
N LEU A 186 5.64 0.22 -11.56
CA LEU A 186 5.30 -0.98 -12.32
C LEU A 186 6.38 -2.02 -12.14
N THR A 187 6.01 -3.23 -11.73
CA THR A 187 6.84 -4.42 -11.88
C THR A 187 6.23 -5.31 -12.96
N VAL A 188 7.06 -5.68 -13.93
CA VAL A 188 6.67 -6.54 -15.04
C VAL A 188 7.68 -7.67 -15.15
N ALA A 189 7.20 -8.88 -15.43
CA ALA A 189 8.02 -10.05 -15.65
C ALA A 189 7.47 -10.91 -16.79
N GLY A 190 8.36 -11.62 -17.46
CA GLY A 190 7.98 -12.54 -18.52
C GLY A 190 9.15 -13.26 -19.17
N SER A 191 8.84 -14.00 -20.24
CA SER A 191 9.79 -14.63 -21.14
C SER A 191 10.31 -13.65 -22.19
N LYS A 192 11.12 -14.15 -23.12
CA LYS A 192 11.67 -13.37 -24.22
C LYS A 192 10.58 -12.97 -25.21
N GLU A 193 9.58 -13.81 -25.34
CA GLU A 193 8.50 -13.69 -26.31
C GLU A 193 7.35 -12.85 -25.75
N ALA A 194 7.07 -12.94 -24.45
CA ALA A 194 5.88 -12.31 -23.89
C ALA A 194 5.97 -11.97 -22.40
N ILE A 195 5.03 -11.14 -21.96
CA ILE A 195 4.81 -10.79 -20.56
C ILE A 195 4.00 -11.92 -19.93
N ASN A 196 4.32 -12.32 -18.70
CA ASN A 196 3.57 -13.33 -17.95
C ASN A 196 2.96 -12.77 -16.67
N MET A 197 3.57 -11.75 -16.07
CA MET A 197 3.14 -11.18 -14.81
C MET A 197 3.31 -9.68 -14.78
N VAL A 198 2.29 -8.99 -14.28
CA VAL A 198 2.32 -7.56 -14.01
C VAL A 198 1.79 -7.27 -12.61
N GLU A 199 2.40 -6.29 -11.96
CA GLU A 199 1.91 -5.69 -10.74
C GLU A 199 2.29 -4.20 -10.69
N SER A 200 1.31 -3.32 -10.53
CA SER A 200 1.56 -1.87 -10.62
C SER A 200 0.64 -1.02 -9.78
N GLY A 201 1.17 0.15 -9.40
CA GLY A 201 0.46 1.28 -8.81
C GLY A 201 0.78 2.54 -9.60
N ALA A 202 -0.21 3.39 -9.84
CA ALA A 202 -0.06 4.56 -10.69
C ALA A 202 -0.86 5.75 -10.18
N LYS A 203 -0.34 6.96 -10.33
CA LYS A 203 -1.03 8.21 -9.97
C LYS A 203 -1.97 8.63 -11.11
N GLU A 204 -3.04 7.86 -11.32
CA GLU A 204 -4.08 8.09 -12.34
C GLU A 204 -3.51 8.23 -13.77
N LEU A 205 -2.72 7.24 -14.21
CA LEU A 205 -2.15 7.23 -15.56
C LEU A 205 -3.12 6.64 -16.59
N SER A 206 -3.05 7.11 -17.83
CA SER A 206 -3.90 6.62 -18.91
C SER A 206 -3.57 5.17 -19.30
N GLU A 207 -4.54 4.49 -19.91
CA GLU A 207 -4.36 3.16 -20.49
C GLU A 207 -3.17 3.11 -21.48
N ASP A 208 -3.00 4.13 -22.31
CA ASP A 208 -1.91 4.22 -23.30
C ASP A 208 -0.52 4.28 -22.64
N ILE A 209 -0.38 5.10 -21.59
CA ILE A 209 0.90 5.20 -20.84
C ILE A 209 1.21 3.88 -20.15
N MET A 210 0.20 3.21 -19.58
CA MET A 210 0.37 1.91 -18.94
C MET A 210 0.80 0.85 -19.97
N LEU A 211 0.19 0.84 -21.15
CA LEU A 211 0.57 -0.09 -22.23
C LEU A 211 2.02 0.17 -22.69
N GLU A 212 2.41 1.42 -22.92
CA GLU A 212 3.78 1.74 -23.32
C GLU A 212 4.80 1.31 -22.23
N ALA A 213 4.46 1.52 -20.96
CA ALA A 213 5.30 1.09 -19.83
C ALA A 213 5.53 -0.43 -19.82
N LEU A 214 4.49 -1.22 -20.10
CA LEU A 214 4.57 -2.67 -20.21
C LEU A 214 5.52 -3.10 -21.33
N LEU A 215 5.40 -2.48 -22.51
CA LEU A 215 6.24 -2.79 -23.67
C LEU A 215 7.70 -2.38 -23.43
N LYS A 216 7.95 -1.23 -22.80
CA LYS A 216 9.29 -0.80 -22.40
C LYS A 216 9.93 -1.75 -21.40
N GLY A 217 9.16 -2.21 -20.42
CA GLY A 217 9.64 -3.21 -19.46
C GLY A 217 9.95 -4.56 -20.13
N HIS A 218 9.12 -5.00 -21.08
CA HIS A 218 9.36 -6.23 -21.84
C HIS A 218 10.65 -6.18 -22.68
N GLN A 219 10.94 -5.04 -23.31
CA GLN A 219 12.21 -4.82 -24.01
C GLN A 219 13.42 -4.99 -23.08
N ALA A 220 13.34 -4.49 -21.84
CA ALA A 220 14.41 -4.65 -20.86
C ALA A 220 14.52 -6.09 -20.33
N ILE A 221 13.41 -6.80 -20.21
CA ILE A 221 13.36 -8.24 -19.87
C ILE A 221 14.11 -9.07 -20.92
N GLN A 222 13.89 -8.79 -22.21
CA GLN A 222 14.60 -9.48 -23.31
C GLN A 222 16.12 -9.33 -23.22
N GLU A 223 16.60 -8.17 -22.78
CA GLU A 223 18.03 -7.94 -22.56
C GLU A 223 18.58 -8.84 -21.43
N LEU A 224 17.87 -8.91 -20.30
CA LEU A 224 18.24 -9.76 -19.16
C LEU A 224 18.21 -11.25 -19.52
N ILE A 225 17.20 -11.68 -20.28
CA ILE A 225 17.09 -13.08 -20.74
C ILE A 225 18.26 -13.45 -21.64
N THR A 226 18.64 -12.57 -22.57
CA THR A 226 19.83 -12.81 -23.42
C THR A 226 21.08 -13.05 -22.57
N PHE A 227 21.25 -12.29 -21.48
CA PHE A 227 22.37 -12.51 -20.55
C PHE A 227 22.24 -13.84 -19.77
N GLN A 228 21.03 -14.25 -19.38
CA GLN A 228 20.82 -15.58 -18.78
C GLN A 228 21.16 -16.71 -19.75
N GLU A 229 20.73 -16.62 -21.02
CA GLU A 229 21.02 -17.60 -22.07
C GLU A 229 22.54 -17.79 -22.26
N GLU A 230 23.32 -16.71 -22.26
CA GLU A 230 24.79 -16.74 -22.32
C GLU A 230 25.39 -17.53 -21.13
N ILE A 231 24.88 -17.31 -19.92
CA ILE A 231 25.34 -18.00 -18.71
C ILE A 231 24.94 -19.48 -18.76
N VAL A 232 23.69 -19.78 -19.13
CA VAL A 232 23.19 -21.16 -19.24
C VAL A 232 24.00 -21.95 -20.27
N ALA A 233 24.35 -21.35 -21.41
CA ALA A 233 25.21 -22.00 -22.40
C ALA A 233 26.62 -22.32 -21.85
N ALA A 234 27.14 -21.50 -20.93
CA ALA A 234 28.46 -21.68 -20.35
C ALA A 234 28.52 -22.69 -19.20
N VAL A 235 27.48 -22.76 -18.36
CA VAL A 235 27.52 -23.53 -17.09
C VAL A 235 26.29 -24.41 -16.81
N GLY A 236 25.30 -24.41 -17.70
CA GLY A 236 24.08 -25.18 -17.53
C GLY A 236 24.33 -26.68 -17.47
N LYS A 237 23.57 -27.36 -16.60
CA LYS A 237 23.57 -28.82 -16.50
C LYS A 237 22.58 -29.42 -17.51
N GLU A 238 22.83 -30.66 -17.89
CA GLU A 238 21.86 -31.48 -18.61
C GLU A 238 20.60 -31.68 -17.77
N LYS A 239 19.42 -31.57 -18.40
CA LYS A 239 18.13 -31.70 -17.73
C LYS A 239 17.87 -33.16 -17.40
N THR A 240 17.40 -33.42 -16.18
CA THR A 240 16.99 -34.75 -15.74
C THR A 240 15.64 -35.09 -16.34
N GLU A 241 15.49 -36.28 -16.91
CA GLU A 241 14.17 -36.77 -17.28
C GLU A 241 13.32 -37.04 -16.03
N VAL A 242 12.12 -36.47 -16.00
CA VAL A 242 11.14 -36.67 -14.92
C VAL A 242 9.90 -37.35 -15.49
N GLU A 243 9.30 -38.20 -14.67
CA GLU A 243 8.00 -38.76 -14.97
C GLU A 243 6.94 -37.66 -14.83
N LEU A 244 6.16 -37.44 -15.88
CA LEU A 244 5.03 -36.51 -15.86
C LEU A 244 3.75 -37.29 -15.62
N LEU A 245 2.86 -36.70 -14.82
CA LEU A 245 1.51 -37.22 -14.62
C LEU A 245 0.75 -37.14 -15.95
N GLN A 246 0.33 -38.27 -16.48
CA GLN A 246 -0.47 -38.38 -17.70
C GLN A 246 -1.66 -39.31 -17.46
N VAL A 247 -2.76 -39.05 -18.16
CA VAL A 247 -3.97 -39.88 -18.15
C VAL A 247 -3.90 -40.96 -19.23
N ASP A 248 -4.54 -42.09 -19.00
CA ASP A 248 -4.73 -43.13 -20.02
C ASP A 248 -5.58 -42.60 -21.21
N THR A 249 -5.01 -42.64 -22.41
CA THR A 249 -5.62 -42.09 -23.63
C THR A 249 -6.82 -42.89 -24.12
N ASP A 250 -6.82 -44.22 -23.92
CA ASP A 250 -7.93 -45.08 -24.35
C ASP A 250 -9.13 -44.88 -23.40
N LEU A 251 -8.84 -44.78 -22.09
CA LEU A 251 -9.82 -44.43 -21.07
C LEU A 251 -10.44 -43.06 -21.32
N GLN A 252 -9.61 -42.06 -21.67
CA GLN A 252 -10.08 -40.72 -22.03
C GLN A 252 -11.04 -40.75 -23.22
N ALA A 253 -10.66 -41.42 -24.32
CA ALA A 253 -11.50 -41.52 -25.50
C ALA A 253 -12.84 -42.20 -25.20
N GLU A 254 -12.85 -43.22 -24.34
CA GLU A 254 -14.06 -43.92 -23.90
C GLU A 254 -15.01 -42.98 -23.12
N ILE A 255 -14.51 -42.33 -22.07
CA ILE A 255 -15.32 -41.46 -21.19
C ILE A 255 -15.88 -40.28 -21.98
N VAL A 256 -15.05 -39.63 -22.81
CA VAL A 256 -15.47 -38.50 -23.65
C VAL A 256 -16.61 -38.93 -24.58
N THR A 257 -16.46 -40.06 -25.28
CA THR A 257 -17.49 -40.54 -26.22
C THR A 257 -18.84 -40.78 -25.53
N LYS A 258 -18.82 -41.27 -24.29
CA LYS A 258 -20.03 -41.68 -23.57
C LYS A 258 -20.73 -40.54 -22.82
N TYR A 259 -19.97 -39.63 -22.20
CA TYR A 259 -20.54 -38.67 -21.24
C TYR A 259 -20.45 -37.20 -21.66
N ASN A 260 -19.72 -36.87 -22.73
CA ASN A 260 -19.48 -35.46 -23.09
C ASN A 260 -20.80 -34.67 -23.22
N ALA A 261 -21.80 -35.18 -23.93
CA ALA A 261 -23.08 -34.48 -24.11
C ALA A 261 -23.82 -34.17 -22.78
N GLN A 262 -23.72 -35.06 -21.80
CA GLN A 262 -24.34 -34.86 -20.48
C GLN A 262 -23.59 -33.77 -19.70
N LEU A 263 -22.26 -33.82 -19.72
CA LEU A 263 -21.43 -32.81 -19.07
C LEU A 263 -21.60 -31.42 -19.72
N GLN A 264 -21.68 -31.36 -21.06
CA GLN A 264 -21.93 -30.11 -21.79
C GLN A 264 -23.24 -29.45 -21.37
N THR A 265 -24.29 -30.24 -21.15
CA THR A 265 -25.57 -29.73 -20.68
C THR A 265 -25.47 -29.21 -19.23
N ALA A 266 -24.73 -29.92 -18.36
CA ALA A 266 -24.55 -29.53 -16.97
C ALA A 266 -23.74 -28.22 -16.82
N VAL A 267 -22.67 -28.05 -17.62
CA VAL A 267 -21.80 -26.86 -17.60
C VAL A 267 -22.55 -25.57 -17.98
N GLN A 268 -23.60 -25.67 -18.79
CA GLN A 268 -24.39 -24.53 -19.25
C GLN A 268 -25.47 -24.06 -18.26
N VAL A 269 -25.54 -24.64 -17.05
CA VAL A 269 -26.42 -24.14 -15.99
C VAL A 269 -25.91 -22.78 -15.48
N GLU A 270 -26.79 -21.78 -15.44
CA GLU A 270 -26.38 -20.39 -15.20
C GLU A 270 -25.98 -20.10 -13.74
N GLU A 271 -26.76 -20.56 -12.76
CA GLU A 271 -26.50 -20.31 -11.34
C GLU A 271 -25.37 -21.22 -10.82
N LYS A 272 -24.37 -20.64 -10.14
CA LYS A 272 -23.15 -21.34 -9.71
C LYS A 272 -23.41 -22.64 -8.95
N LYS A 273 -24.21 -22.61 -7.87
CA LYS A 273 -24.41 -23.82 -7.04
C LYS A 273 -25.22 -24.89 -7.75
N ALA A 274 -26.21 -24.48 -8.55
CA ALA A 274 -26.98 -25.39 -9.39
C ALA A 274 -26.09 -26.03 -10.47
N ARG A 275 -25.16 -25.27 -11.06
CA ARG A 275 -24.17 -25.78 -12.00
C ARG A 275 -23.24 -26.78 -11.34
N GLU A 276 -22.63 -26.42 -10.19
CA GLU A 276 -21.76 -27.31 -9.43
C GLU A 276 -22.46 -28.63 -9.08
N ALA A 277 -23.73 -28.57 -8.65
CA ALA A 277 -24.52 -29.76 -8.38
C ALA A 277 -24.77 -30.62 -9.63
N ALA A 278 -25.12 -30.00 -10.76
CA ALA A 278 -25.37 -30.71 -12.02
C ALA A 278 -24.08 -31.35 -12.58
N THR A 279 -22.95 -30.65 -12.52
CA THR A 279 -21.65 -31.19 -12.94
C THR A 279 -21.20 -32.32 -12.02
N GLU A 280 -21.41 -32.19 -10.71
CA GLU A 280 -21.02 -33.24 -9.75
C GLU A 280 -21.90 -34.49 -9.90
N GLU A 281 -23.18 -34.35 -10.22
CA GLU A 281 -24.06 -35.50 -10.51
C GLU A 281 -23.55 -36.34 -11.69
N VAL A 282 -23.12 -35.67 -12.77
CA VAL A 282 -22.49 -36.34 -13.93
C VAL A 282 -21.18 -37.00 -13.50
N LYS A 283 -20.31 -36.26 -12.79
CA LYS A 283 -19.01 -36.78 -12.34
C LYS A 283 -19.16 -37.99 -11.43
N GLU A 284 -20.06 -37.97 -10.45
CA GLU A 284 -20.33 -39.09 -9.54
C GLU A 284 -20.91 -40.31 -10.28
N THR A 285 -21.76 -40.08 -11.28
CA THR A 285 -22.28 -41.16 -12.14
C THR A 285 -21.14 -41.89 -12.86
N VAL A 286 -20.20 -41.13 -13.44
CA VAL A 286 -19.02 -41.70 -14.11
C VAL A 286 -18.10 -42.38 -13.10
N LYS A 287 -17.76 -41.71 -11.99
CA LYS A 287 -16.90 -42.29 -10.95
C LYS A 287 -17.48 -43.62 -10.42
N ALA A 288 -18.78 -43.68 -10.14
CA ALA A 288 -19.43 -44.89 -9.64
C ALA A 288 -19.36 -46.04 -10.66
N GLU A 289 -19.64 -45.78 -11.94
CA GLU A 289 -19.57 -46.81 -12.99
C GLU A 289 -18.15 -47.39 -13.13
N TYR A 290 -17.14 -46.53 -13.19
CA TYR A 290 -15.75 -46.95 -13.35
C TYR A 290 -15.21 -47.62 -12.07
N MET A 291 -15.63 -47.16 -10.89
CA MET A 291 -15.29 -47.80 -9.63
C MET A 291 -15.86 -49.23 -9.54
N GLU A 292 -17.10 -49.44 -10.00
CA GLU A 292 -17.70 -50.78 -10.04
C GLU A 292 -17.01 -51.67 -11.09
N ARG A 293 -16.76 -51.14 -12.29
CA ARG A 293 -16.14 -51.89 -13.40
C ARG A 293 -14.72 -52.36 -13.07
N PHE A 294 -13.92 -51.54 -12.38
CA PHE A 294 -12.52 -51.83 -12.06
C PHE A 294 -12.30 -52.24 -10.60
N ALA A 295 -13.35 -52.63 -9.87
CA ALA A 295 -13.28 -52.95 -8.44
C ALA A 295 -12.25 -54.04 -8.08
N GLU A 296 -11.98 -54.97 -8.99
CA GLU A 296 -11.01 -56.06 -8.82
C GLU A 296 -9.65 -55.78 -9.51
N ASP A 297 -9.45 -54.59 -10.09
CA ASP A 297 -8.21 -54.21 -10.76
C ASP A 297 -7.13 -53.76 -9.77
N GLU A 298 -5.91 -54.29 -9.90
CA GLU A 298 -4.78 -53.94 -9.05
C GLU A 298 -4.36 -52.45 -9.19
N ASN A 299 -4.73 -51.80 -10.31
CA ASN A 299 -4.44 -50.39 -10.61
C ASN A 299 -5.63 -49.45 -10.35
N LEU A 300 -6.68 -49.90 -9.65
CA LEU A 300 -7.90 -49.12 -9.40
C LEU A 300 -7.63 -47.67 -8.95
N ALA A 301 -6.66 -47.45 -8.06
CA ALA A 301 -6.35 -46.10 -7.57
C ALA A 301 -5.85 -45.16 -8.69
N THR A 302 -5.04 -45.67 -9.61
CA THR A 302 -4.52 -44.92 -10.77
C THR A 302 -5.64 -44.67 -11.78
N ILE A 303 -6.46 -45.69 -12.05
CA ILE A 303 -7.61 -45.57 -12.96
C ILE A 303 -8.58 -44.52 -12.44
N MET A 304 -8.93 -44.55 -11.15
CA MET A 304 -9.86 -43.58 -10.56
C MET A 304 -9.29 -42.16 -10.54
N ARG A 305 -7.97 -42.00 -10.36
CA ARG A 305 -7.30 -40.71 -10.54
C ARG A 305 -7.47 -40.20 -11.97
N ASP A 306 -7.22 -41.06 -12.96
CA ASP A 306 -7.34 -40.69 -14.37
C ASP A 306 -8.79 -40.35 -14.73
N VAL A 307 -9.77 -41.10 -14.22
CA VAL A 307 -11.20 -40.78 -14.39
C VAL A 307 -11.50 -39.36 -13.88
N VAL A 308 -11.02 -39.00 -12.69
CA VAL A 308 -11.24 -37.65 -12.11
C VAL A 308 -10.58 -36.57 -12.97
N GLU A 309 -9.32 -36.76 -13.36
CA GLU A 309 -8.57 -35.81 -14.19
C GLU A 309 -9.22 -35.66 -15.58
N ILE A 310 -9.68 -36.75 -16.21
CA ILE A 310 -10.37 -36.73 -17.50
C ILE A 310 -11.66 -35.93 -17.40
N LEU A 311 -12.46 -36.12 -16.34
CA LEU A 311 -13.69 -35.36 -16.12
C LEU A 311 -13.43 -33.86 -15.95
N GLU A 312 -12.35 -33.49 -15.25
CA GLU A 312 -11.92 -32.10 -15.11
C GLU A 312 -11.45 -31.51 -16.44
N GLN A 313 -10.66 -32.26 -17.22
CA GLN A 313 -10.23 -31.85 -18.57
C GLN A 313 -11.42 -31.68 -19.53
N MET A 314 -12.44 -32.54 -19.44
CA MET A 314 -13.67 -32.42 -20.23
C MET A 314 -14.45 -31.14 -19.89
N GLU A 315 -14.58 -30.83 -18.59
CA GLU A 315 -15.22 -29.59 -18.14
C GLU A 315 -14.45 -28.35 -18.62
N HIS A 316 -13.12 -28.38 -18.46
CA HIS A 316 -12.22 -27.34 -18.94
C HIS A 316 -12.36 -27.12 -20.46
N ALA A 317 -12.35 -28.21 -21.25
CA ALA A 317 -12.46 -28.15 -22.70
C ALA A 317 -13.81 -27.55 -23.15
N GLU A 318 -14.92 -27.94 -22.51
CA GLU A 318 -16.24 -27.44 -22.88
C GLU A 318 -16.41 -25.95 -22.54
N VAL A 319 -15.99 -25.51 -21.34
CA VAL A 319 -16.07 -24.08 -20.97
C VAL A 319 -15.29 -23.23 -21.96
N ARG A 320 -14.10 -23.69 -22.36
CA ARG A 320 -13.28 -22.97 -23.34
C ARG A 320 -13.94 -22.92 -24.70
N ARG A 321 -14.45 -24.05 -25.21
CA ARG A 321 -15.16 -24.14 -26.50
C ARG A 321 -16.35 -23.20 -26.56
N LEU A 322 -17.19 -23.17 -25.53
CA LEU A 322 -18.34 -22.26 -25.44
C LEU A 322 -17.92 -20.79 -25.56
N ILE A 323 -16.82 -20.42 -24.90
CA ILE A 323 -16.34 -19.03 -24.86
C ILE A 323 -15.58 -18.64 -26.13
N THR A 324 -14.76 -19.52 -26.70
CA THR A 324 -13.92 -19.20 -27.87
C THR A 324 -14.68 -19.33 -29.18
N GLU A 325 -15.52 -20.37 -29.34
CA GLU A 325 -16.25 -20.66 -30.57
C GLU A 325 -17.65 -20.04 -30.56
N ASP A 326 -18.47 -20.40 -29.57
CA ASP A 326 -19.88 -20.00 -29.53
C ASP A 326 -20.06 -18.55 -29.01
N LYS A 327 -19.02 -17.98 -28.39
CA LYS A 327 -19.03 -16.68 -27.70
C LYS A 327 -20.12 -16.60 -26.62
N ILE A 328 -20.43 -17.73 -26.00
CA ILE A 328 -21.41 -17.88 -24.92
C ILE A 328 -20.65 -18.12 -23.62
N ARG A 329 -21.00 -17.39 -22.57
CA ARG A 329 -20.45 -17.60 -21.23
C ARG A 329 -21.28 -18.64 -20.46
N PRO A 330 -20.69 -19.35 -19.48
CA PRO A 330 -21.40 -20.36 -18.68
C PRO A 330 -22.62 -19.82 -17.92
N ASP A 331 -22.73 -18.50 -17.72
CA ASP A 331 -23.86 -17.84 -17.07
C ASP A 331 -24.77 -17.07 -18.04
N GLY A 332 -24.62 -17.29 -19.36
CA GLY A 332 -25.45 -16.68 -20.40
C GLY A 332 -25.13 -15.22 -20.74
N ARG A 333 -24.20 -14.57 -20.02
CA ARG A 333 -23.81 -13.18 -20.30
C ARG A 333 -23.08 -13.02 -21.62
N LYS A 334 -23.11 -11.79 -22.16
CA LYS A 334 -22.18 -11.40 -23.23
C LYS A 334 -20.74 -11.31 -22.70
N ILE A 335 -19.78 -11.37 -23.63
CA ILE A 335 -18.34 -11.27 -23.33
C ILE A 335 -17.98 -9.94 -22.66
N ASP A 336 -18.70 -8.85 -22.94
CA ASP A 336 -18.43 -7.51 -22.40
C ASP A 336 -19.37 -7.07 -21.26
N GLU A 337 -20.27 -7.95 -20.82
CA GLU A 337 -21.32 -7.65 -19.85
C GLU A 337 -20.88 -7.87 -18.39
N ILE A 338 -21.13 -6.87 -17.55
CA ILE A 338 -20.91 -6.93 -16.09
C ILE A 338 -22.11 -7.59 -15.41
N ARG A 339 -21.87 -8.36 -14.34
CA ARG A 339 -22.96 -8.88 -13.50
C ARG A 339 -23.73 -7.74 -12.82
N PRO A 340 -24.97 -7.99 -12.36
CA PRO A 340 -25.75 -7.01 -11.61
C PRO A 340 -24.94 -6.40 -10.46
N LEU A 341 -24.98 -5.07 -10.37
CA LEU A 341 -24.24 -4.28 -9.39
C LEU A 341 -25.20 -3.74 -8.32
N ASP A 342 -24.77 -3.79 -7.07
CA ASP A 342 -25.45 -3.16 -5.94
C ASP A 342 -24.41 -2.60 -4.96
N ALA A 343 -24.75 -1.46 -4.35
CA ALA A 343 -23.85 -0.74 -3.47
C ALA A 343 -24.63 -0.04 -2.36
N GLN A 344 -24.17 -0.24 -1.13
CA GLN A 344 -24.76 0.33 0.07
C GLN A 344 -23.67 0.93 0.96
N ILE A 345 -23.98 2.07 1.59
CA ILE A 345 -23.18 2.66 2.68
C ILE A 345 -23.88 2.45 4.03
N ASP A 346 -23.14 2.65 5.13
CA ASP A 346 -23.65 2.53 6.51
C ASP A 346 -24.32 1.19 6.84
N PHE A 347 -23.86 0.10 6.21
CA PHE A 347 -24.30 -1.24 6.56
C PHE A 347 -24.10 -1.55 8.06
N LEU A 348 -23.04 -0.99 8.67
CA LEU A 348 -22.74 -1.13 10.08
C LEU A 348 -23.00 0.19 10.84
N PRO A 349 -23.81 0.19 11.92
CA PRO A 349 -24.28 1.43 12.56
C PRO A 349 -23.27 2.10 13.50
N LYS A 350 -22.22 1.41 13.94
CA LYS A 350 -21.30 1.88 15.00
C LYS A 350 -19.83 1.99 14.58
N VAL A 351 -19.55 1.92 13.29
CA VAL A 351 -18.19 2.06 12.74
C VAL A 351 -17.98 3.48 12.21
N HIS A 352 -16.74 3.84 11.84
CA HIS A 352 -16.48 5.19 11.30
C HIS A 352 -16.97 5.31 9.85
N GLY A 353 -16.90 4.23 9.08
CA GLY A 353 -17.51 4.14 7.75
C GLY A 353 -17.63 2.67 7.35
N SER A 354 -18.65 2.35 6.55
CA SER A 354 -18.80 1.02 5.97
C SER A 354 -19.39 1.11 4.57
N GLY A 355 -18.90 0.26 3.68
CA GLY A 355 -19.42 0.07 2.33
C GLY A 355 -19.63 -1.41 2.05
N LEU A 356 -20.83 -1.77 1.62
CA LEU A 356 -21.16 -3.10 1.11
C LEU A 356 -21.29 -3.00 -0.40
N PHE A 357 -20.48 -3.76 -1.13
CA PHE A 357 -20.50 -3.79 -2.59
C PHE A 357 -20.77 -5.22 -3.05
N THR A 358 -21.74 -5.37 -3.95
CA THR A 358 -22.14 -6.65 -4.54
C THR A 358 -22.06 -6.56 -6.06
N ARG A 359 -21.42 -7.54 -6.68
CA ARG A 359 -21.38 -7.74 -8.13
C ARG A 359 -21.68 -9.19 -8.45
N GLY A 360 -22.90 -9.46 -8.91
CA GLY A 360 -23.42 -10.82 -9.04
C GLY A 360 -23.27 -11.60 -7.73
N GLN A 361 -22.60 -12.75 -7.78
CA GLN A 361 -22.32 -13.62 -6.63
C GLN A 361 -20.96 -13.32 -5.97
N THR A 362 -20.54 -12.05 -5.98
CA THR A 362 -19.33 -11.58 -5.29
C THR A 362 -19.67 -10.37 -4.44
N GLN A 363 -19.49 -10.50 -3.13
CA GLN A 363 -19.86 -9.48 -2.17
C GLN A 363 -18.70 -9.20 -1.21
N ALA A 364 -18.39 -7.93 -1.01
CA ALA A 364 -17.38 -7.48 -0.06
C ALA A 364 -17.96 -6.39 0.84
N LEU A 365 -17.76 -6.55 2.15
CA LEU A 365 -18.02 -5.52 3.15
C LEU A 365 -16.69 -4.92 3.57
N SER A 366 -16.49 -3.63 3.30
CA SER A 366 -15.33 -2.89 3.78
C SER A 366 -15.71 -1.99 4.95
N VAL A 367 -14.86 -1.98 5.97
CA VAL A 367 -15.07 -1.20 7.20
C VAL A 367 -13.88 -0.28 7.43
N LEU A 368 -14.17 1.01 7.57
CA LEU A 368 -13.21 2.05 7.91
C LEU A 368 -13.08 2.22 9.42
N THR A 369 -11.84 2.28 9.86
CA THR A 369 -11.41 2.73 11.18
C THR A 369 -10.35 3.81 11.04
N LEU A 370 -10.47 4.85 11.86
CA LEU A 370 -9.60 6.02 11.90
C LEU A 370 -8.97 6.10 13.27
N ALA A 371 -7.69 6.43 13.32
CA ALA A 371 -6.95 6.54 14.58
C ALA A 371 -5.96 7.71 14.52
N PRO A 372 -5.48 8.19 15.69
CA PRO A 372 -4.36 9.13 15.75
C PRO A 372 -3.11 8.60 15.06
N MET A 373 -2.24 9.51 14.60
CA MET A 373 -0.96 9.14 13.96
C MET A 373 0.00 8.37 14.89
N GLY A 374 -0.15 8.50 16.21
CA GLY A 374 0.59 7.67 17.17
C GLY A 374 0.28 6.16 17.08
N GLU A 375 -0.82 5.76 16.44
CA GLU A 375 -1.25 4.36 16.28
C GLU A 375 -0.94 3.78 14.89
N THR A 376 -0.19 4.50 14.05
CA THR A 376 0.27 3.95 12.76
C THR A 376 1.12 2.71 12.96
N GLN A 377 1.04 1.79 12.01
CA GLN A 377 1.91 0.63 11.98
C GLN A 377 3.37 1.07 11.71
N ILE A 378 4.30 0.62 12.55
CA ILE A 378 5.74 0.78 12.30
C ILE A 378 6.20 -0.37 11.41
N ILE A 379 6.83 -0.04 10.29
CA ILE A 379 7.43 -1.01 9.38
C ILE A 379 8.95 -1.03 9.63
N ASP A 380 9.42 -2.15 10.17
CA ASP A 380 10.83 -2.45 10.41
C ASP A 380 11.28 -3.52 9.42
N GLY A 381 11.91 -3.08 8.33
CA GLY A 381 12.35 -3.89 7.19
C GLY A 381 13.83 -3.66 6.86
N LEU A 382 14.22 -3.97 5.62
CA LEU A 382 15.56 -3.64 5.13
C LEU A 382 15.74 -2.12 4.97
N ASP A 383 14.70 -1.42 4.52
CA ASP A 383 14.63 0.04 4.45
C ASP A 383 14.60 0.70 5.83
N GLU A 384 14.86 2.01 5.86
CA GLU A 384 14.68 2.83 7.06
C GLU A 384 13.29 2.64 7.67
N GLU A 385 13.24 2.60 8.99
CA GLU A 385 11.99 2.42 9.71
C GLU A 385 11.03 3.58 9.40
N TYR A 386 9.79 3.25 9.02
CA TYR A 386 8.79 4.26 8.72
C TYR A 386 7.42 3.91 9.28
N LYS A 387 6.59 4.95 9.44
CA LYS A 387 5.20 4.83 9.90
C LYS A 387 4.26 4.68 8.71
N LYS A 388 3.61 3.53 8.61
CA LYS A 388 2.59 3.24 7.61
C LYS A 388 1.23 3.78 8.05
N ARG A 389 0.82 4.87 7.39
CA ARG A 389 -0.43 5.61 7.68
C ARG A 389 -1.69 4.90 7.19
N PHE A 390 -1.64 4.24 6.04
CA PHE A 390 -2.77 3.55 5.44
C PHE A 390 -2.55 2.04 5.42
N MET A 391 -3.55 1.28 5.86
CA MET A 391 -3.53 -0.17 5.87
C MET A 391 -4.83 -0.69 5.27
N HIS A 392 -4.72 -1.56 4.27
CA HIS A 392 -5.86 -2.28 3.71
C HIS A 392 -5.72 -3.78 3.97
N HIS A 393 -6.51 -4.28 4.91
CA HIS A 393 -6.56 -5.70 5.23
C HIS A 393 -7.69 -6.38 4.46
N TYR A 394 -7.44 -7.60 4.01
CA TYR A 394 -8.37 -8.37 3.22
C TYR A 394 -8.48 -9.76 3.82
N ASN A 395 -9.71 -10.22 4.06
CA ASN A 395 -10.02 -11.50 4.66
C ASN A 395 -10.91 -12.32 3.70
N PHE A 396 -10.58 -13.59 3.52
CA PHE A 396 -11.29 -14.50 2.63
C PHE A 396 -11.77 -15.74 3.40
N PRO A 397 -12.84 -15.61 4.20
CA PRO A 397 -13.35 -16.70 5.02
C PRO A 397 -13.97 -17.80 4.15
N GLN A 398 -13.90 -19.06 4.60
CA GLN A 398 -14.32 -20.21 3.79
C GLN A 398 -15.83 -20.23 3.48
N TYR A 399 -16.65 -19.62 4.34
CA TYR A 399 -18.08 -19.49 4.06
C TYR A 399 -18.38 -18.68 2.78
N SER A 400 -17.46 -17.80 2.36
CA SER A 400 -17.64 -16.97 1.15
C SER A 400 -17.65 -17.79 -0.13
N VAL A 401 -17.08 -18.99 -0.11
CA VAL A 401 -17.11 -19.97 -1.20
C VAL A 401 -17.95 -21.20 -0.85
N GLY A 402 -18.55 -21.25 0.35
CA GLY A 402 -19.37 -22.37 0.80
C GLY A 402 -18.58 -23.60 1.27
N GLU A 403 -17.30 -23.44 1.59
CA GLU A 403 -16.42 -24.54 2.00
C GLU A 403 -16.08 -24.52 3.50
N THR A 404 -15.43 -25.59 3.98
CA THR A 404 -14.80 -25.64 5.30
C THR A 404 -13.28 -25.64 5.18
N GLY A 405 -12.57 -25.15 6.19
CA GLY A 405 -11.11 -25.13 6.15
C GLY A 405 -10.49 -24.67 7.47
N ARG A 406 -9.16 -24.63 7.51
CA ARG A 406 -8.43 -24.13 8.67
C ARG A 406 -8.66 -22.63 8.82
N TYR A 407 -9.28 -22.22 9.92
CA TYR A 407 -9.44 -20.81 10.27
C TYR A 407 -8.21 -20.33 11.07
N GLY A 408 -7.51 -19.32 10.57
CA GLY A 408 -6.23 -18.89 11.13
C GLY A 408 -5.79 -17.51 10.67
N ALA A 409 -4.49 -17.24 10.77
CA ALA A 409 -3.92 -15.98 10.29
C ALA A 409 -4.00 -15.87 8.76
N ALA A 410 -4.07 -14.64 8.26
CA ALA A 410 -4.13 -14.36 6.83
C ALA A 410 -2.99 -15.05 6.06
N GLY A 411 -3.39 -15.77 5.00
CA GLY A 411 -2.49 -16.48 4.09
C GLY A 411 -1.86 -15.58 3.03
N ARG A 412 -0.99 -16.17 2.19
CA ARG A 412 -0.28 -15.44 1.13
C ARG A 412 -1.25 -14.75 0.14
N ARG A 413 -2.38 -15.38 -0.18
CA ARG A 413 -3.38 -14.84 -1.14
C ARG A 413 -4.09 -13.62 -0.57
N GLU A 414 -4.53 -13.70 0.68
CA GLU A 414 -5.20 -12.60 1.39
C GLU A 414 -4.29 -11.39 1.51
N ILE A 415 -3.02 -11.60 1.88
CA ILE A 415 -2.01 -10.53 1.92
C ILE A 415 -1.81 -9.90 0.53
N GLY A 416 -1.72 -10.73 -0.53
CA GLY A 416 -1.60 -10.25 -1.90
C GLY A 416 -2.79 -9.42 -2.39
N HIS A 417 -4.01 -9.88 -2.11
CA HIS A 417 -5.23 -9.13 -2.47
C HIS A 417 -5.36 -7.84 -1.66
N GLY A 418 -5.01 -7.88 -0.36
CA GLY A 418 -4.98 -6.71 0.51
C GLY A 418 -4.02 -5.65 0.00
N ALA A 419 -2.80 -6.04 -0.39
CA ALA A 419 -1.80 -5.15 -0.97
C ALA A 419 -2.22 -4.54 -2.31
N LEU A 420 -2.91 -5.30 -3.18
CA LEU A 420 -3.48 -4.76 -4.41
C LEU A 420 -4.51 -3.67 -4.12
N GLY A 421 -5.42 -3.91 -3.18
CA GLY A 421 -6.42 -2.93 -2.76
C GLY A 421 -5.79 -1.69 -2.12
N GLU A 422 -4.76 -1.89 -1.29
CA GLU A 422 -3.98 -0.80 -0.71
C GLU A 422 -3.34 0.06 -1.80
N ARG A 423 -2.65 -0.58 -2.76
CA ARG A 423 -1.95 0.10 -3.85
C ARG A 423 -2.90 0.94 -4.70
N ALA A 424 -4.12 0.43 -4.96
CA ALA A 424 -5.14 1.13 -5.73
C ALA A 424 -5.72 2.35 -4.99
N LEU A 425 -6.06 2.19 -3.71
CA LEU A 425 -6.73 3.24 -2.93
C LEU A 425 -5.75 4.31 -2.41
N ALA A 426 -4.48 3.95 -2.18
CA ALA A 426 -3.47 4.89 -1.71
C ALA A 426 -3.27 6.08 -2.66
N GLN A 427 -3.52 5.90 -3.97
CA GLN A 427 -3.31 6.92 -5.01
C GLN A 427 -4.30 8.08 -4.93
N VAL A 428 -5.42 7.90 -4.23
CA VAL A 428 -6.47 8.91 -4.08
C VAL A 428 -6.61 9.41 -2.64
N LEU A 429 -5.76 8.95 -1.71
CA LEU A 429 -5.84 9.40 -0.33
C LEU A 429 -5.39 10.86 -0.18
N PRO A 430 -6.03 11.61 0.74
CA PRO A 430 -5.61 12.98 1.05
C PRO A 430 -4.21 13.01 1.67
N SER A 431 -3.58 14.18 1.54
CA SER A 431 -2.30 14.46 2.19
C SER A 431 -2.38 14.31 3.72
N LEU A 432 -1.22 14.22 4.37
CA LEU A 432 -1.16 14.19 5.83
C LEU A 432 -1.66 15.51 6.44
N GLU A 433 -1.36 16.64 5.79
CA GLU A 433 -1.76 17.97 6.23
C GLU A 433 -3.28 18.17 6.17
N GLU A 434 -3.92 17.63 5.12
CA GLU A 434 -5.36 17.72 4.92
C GLU A 434 -6.14 16.77 5.86
N PHE A 435 -5.60 15.58 6.13
CA PHE A 435 -6.32 14.57 6.88
C PHE A 435 -5.39 13.78 7.83
N PRO A 436 -5.05 14.32 9.02
CA PRO A 436 -4.00 13.78 9.89
C PRO A 436 -4.41 12.52 10.69
N TYR A 437 -4.93 11.50 10.00
CA TYR A 437 -5.38 10.24 10.57
C TYR A 437 -4.58 9.06 10.02
N ALA A 438 -4.35 8.07 10.88
CA ALA A 438 -4.10 6.70 10.47
C ALA A 438 -5.41 6.09 9.95
N ILE A 439 -5.36 5.45 8.78
CA ILE A 439 -6.52 4.93 8.06
C ILE A 439 -6.38 3.41 7.96
N ARG A 440 -7.36 2.68 8.49
CA ARG A 440 -7.43 1.23 8.37
C ARG A 440 -8.74 0.81 7.72
N LEU A 441 -8.63 0.14 6.58
CA LEU A 441 -9.72 -0.57 5.94
C LEU A 441 -9.58 -2.08 6.19
N VAL A 442 -10.71 -2.73 6.44
CA VAL A 442 -10.80 -4.19 6.47
C VAL A 442 -11.91 -4.60 5.53
N ALA A 443 -11.55 -5.37 4.50
CA ALA A 443 -12.48 -5.97 3.57
C ALA A 443 -12.75 -7.43 3.97
N GLU A 444 -13.99 -7.71 4.36
CA GLU A 444 -14.53 -9.05 4.58
C GLU A 444 -15.24 -9.51 3.30
N VAL A 445 -14.74 -10.57 2.67
CA VAL A 445 -15.45 -11.18 1.55
C VAL A 445 -16.59 -12.04 2.08
N LEU A 446 -17.81 -11.69 1.71
CA LEU A 446 -19.02 -12.38 2.17
C LEU A 446 -19.50 -13.45 1.19
N GLU A 447 -19.29 -13.21 -0.10
CA GLU A 447 -19.56 -14.15 -1.19
C GLU A 447 -18.46 -14.00 -2.26
N SER A 448 -18.06 -15.11 -2.90
CA SER A 448 -17.10 -15.06 -4.01
C SER A 448 -17.42 -16.01 -5.15
N ASN A 449 -17.58 -15.42 -6.32
CA ASN A 449 -17.57 -16.09 -7.61
C ASN A 449 -16.69 -15.30 -8.58
N GLY A 450 -15.43 -15.07 -8.21
CA GLY A 450 -14.45 -14.33 -9.01
C GLY A 450 -14.30 -12.85 -8.62
N SER A 451 -13.10 -12.29 -8.80
CA SER A 451 -12.83 -10.85 -8.68
C SER A 451 -13.21 -10.18 -7.33
N SER A 452 -13.12 -10.91 -6.22
CA SER A 452 -13.38 -10.39 -4.88
C SER A 452 -12.36 -9.35 -4.42
N SER A 453 -11.13 -9.39 -4.94
CA SER A 453 -10.12 -8.33 -4.72
C SER A 453 -10.59 -6.99 -5.29
N GLN A 454 -11.24 -6.98 -6.45
CA GLN A 454 -11.77 -5.77 -7.06
C GLN A 454 -13.03 -5.27 -6.35
N ALA A 455 -13.90 -6.19 -5.92
CA ALA A 455 -15.03 -5.85 -5.05
C ALA A 455 -14.57 -5.18 -3.74
N SER A 456 -13.43 -5.60 -3.17
CA SER A 456 -12.87 -4.98 -1.97
C SER A 456 -12.41 -3.54 -2.16
N ILE A 457 -11.92 -3.19 -3.36
CA ILE A 457 -11.56 -1.82 -3.73
C ILE A 457 -12.82 -0.96 -3.79
N CYS A 458 -13.87 -1.42 -4.49
CA CYS A 458 -15.14 -0.70 -4.59
C CYS A 458 -15.79 -0.50 -3.22
N ALA A 459 -15.84 -1.55 -2.40
CA ALA A 459 -16.33 -1.48 -1.02
C ALA A 459 -15.48 -0.52 -0.16
N GLY A 460 -14.15 -0.55 -0.32
CA GLY A 460 -13.22 0.36 0.35
C GLY A 460 -13.46 1.82 -0.01
N THR A 461 -13.67 2.13 -1.28
CA THR A 461 -14.06 3.46 -1.76
C THR A 461 -15.34 3.94 -1.08
N LEU A 462 -16.39 3.11 -1.06
CA LEU A 462 -17.66 3.42 -0.37
C LEU A 462 -17.43 3.69 1.13
N ALA A 463 -16.62 2.86 1.80
CA ALA A 463 -16.33 3.01 3.22
C ALA A 463 -15.53 4.29 3.53
N LEU A 464 -14.56 4.66 2.69
CA LEU A 464 -13.80 5.91 2.81
C LEU A 464 -14.72 7.13 2.66
N MET A 465 -15.55 7.14 1.62
CA MET A 465 -16.48 8.23 1.34
C MET A 465 -17.54 8.37 2.43
N ALA A 466 -18.14 7.24 2.86
CA ALA A 466 -19.11 7.21 3.96
C ALA A 466 -18.50 7.61 5.30
N GLY A 467 -17.20 7.37 5.49
CA GLY A 467 -16.48 7.77 6.69
C GLY A 467 -16.00 9.23 6.72
N GLY A 468 -16.20 9.98 5.63
CA GLY A 468 -15.77 11.37 5.51
C GLY A 468 -14.27 11.54 5.25
N VAL A 469 -13.59 10.52 4.71
CA VAL A 469 -12.22 10.67 4.24
C VAL A 469 -12.26 11.45 2.92
N PRO A 470 -11.60 12.61 2.80
CA PRO A 470 -11.62 13.44 1.59
C PRO A 470 -10.72 12.84 0.51
N ILE A 471 -11.12 11.71 -0.05
CA ILE A 471 -10.41 11.11 -1.19
C ILE A 471 -10.55 11.99 -2.43
N LYS A 472 -9.49 12.06 -3.24
CA LYS A 472 -9.43 12.87 -4.47
C LYS A 472 -10.55 12.52 -5.45
N ALA A 473 -10.80 11.22 -5.65
CA ALA A 473 -11.86 10.70 -6.51
C ALA A 473 -12.22 9.25 -6.11
N PRO A 474 -13.45 8.78 -6.41
CA PRO A 474 -13.81 7.37 -6.23
C PRO A 474 -12.97 6.44 -7.11
N VAL A 475 -12.59 5.28 -6.57
CA VAL A 475 -11.85 4.23 -7.28
C VAL A 475 -12.75 3.01 -7.44
N ALA A 476 -12.80 2.46 -8.66
CA ALA A 476 -13.46 1.19 -8.95
C ALA A 476 -12.47 0.19 -9.54
N GLY A 477 -12.71 -1.09 -9.26
CA GLY A 477 -11.92 -2.21 -9.78
C GLY A 477 -12.75 -3.18 -10.63
N ILE A 478 -12.12 -3.73 -11.66
CA ILE A 478 -12.69 -4.77 -12.51
C ILE A 478 -11.66 -5.87 -12.80
N ALA A 479 -12.11 -7.12 -12.91
CA ALA A 479 -11.26 -8.20 -13.44
C ALA A 479 -11.75 -8.59 -14.83
N MET A 480 -10.79 -8.84 -15.68
CA MET A 480 -10.92 -9.25 -17.06
C MET A 480 -10.26 -10.60 -17.24
N GLY A 481 -10.71 -11.36 -18.22
CA GLY A 481 -10.10 -12.63 -18.60
C GLY A 481 -9.76 -12.71 -20.06
N LEU A 482 -8.92 -13.69 -20.39
CA LEU A 482 -8.69 -14.12 -21.76
C LEU A 482 -8.82 -15.64 -21.82
N ILE A 483 -9.49 -16.14 -22.85
CA ILE A 483 -9.44 -17.55 -23.23
C ILE A 483 -9.04 -17.63 -24.71
N SER A 484 -8.10 -18.51 -25.03
CA SER A 484 -7.59 -18.74 -26.37
C SER A 484 -7.43 -20.23 -26.68
N ASP A 485 -7.79 -20.66 -27.89
CA ASP A 485 -7.53 -22.02 -28.39
C ASP A 485 -6.25 -22.10 -29.24
N GLY A 486 -5.42 -21.03 -29.22
CA GLY A 486 -4.25 -20.86 -30.08
C GLY A 486 -4.56 -20.27 -31.46
N THR A 487 -5.82 -20.33 -31.92
CA THR A 487 -6.28 -19.74 -33.19
C THR A 487 -7.19 -18.54 -32.96
N ASN A 488 -8.17 -18.69 -32.08
CA ASN A 488 -9.13 -17.69 -31.63
C ASN A 488 -8.80 -17.27 -30.21
N TYR A 489 -9.23 -16.06 -29.85
CA TYR A 489 -9.27 -15.62 -28.47
C TYR A 489 -10.57 -14.86 -28.16
N THR A 490 -10.90 -14.76 -26.88
CA THR A 490 -12.03 -13.97 -26.36
C THR A 490 -11.59 -13.23 -25.09
N VAL A 491 -11.73 -11.91 -25.07
CA VAL A 491 -11.56 -11.09 -23.86
C VAL A 491 -12.89 -11.01 -23.11
N LEU A 492 -12.87 -11.30 -21.82
CA LEU A 492 -14.04 -11.36 -20.95
C LEU A 492 -14.04 -10.21 -19.94
N THR A 493 -15.16 -9.50 -19.82
CA THR A 493 -15.42 -8.55 -18.72
C THR A 493 -16.00 -9.27 -17.51
N ASP A 494 -15.54 -8.90 -16.32
CA ASP A 494 -16.10 -9.36 -15.04
C ASP A 494 -16.13 -10.89 -14.93
N ILE A 495 -14.94 -11.49 -14.92
CA ILE A 495 -14.79 -12.95 -14.90
C ILE A 495 -15.34 -13.59 -13.63
N GLN A 496 -15.96 -14.76 -13.83
CA GLN A 496 -16.37 -15.67 -12.76
C GLN A 496 -15.21 -16.54 -12.27
N GLY A 497 -15.39 -17.23 -11.13
CA GLY A 497 -14.38 -18.16 -10.63
C GLY A 497 -14.04 -19.28 -11.61
N LEU A 498 -15.05 -19.79 -12.34
CA LEU A 498 -14.88 -20.82 -13.37
C LEU A 498 -14.05 -20.31 -14.56
N GLU A 499 -14.35 -19.09 -15.02
CA GLU A 499 -13.67 -18.45 -16.14
C GLU A 499 -12.22 -18.03 -15.79
N ASP A 500 -11.97 -17.64 -14.54
CA ASP A 500 -10.62 -17.46 -14.01
C ASP A 500 -9.88 -18.79 -13.97
N HIS A 501 -10.48 -19.84 -13.39
CA HIS A 501 -9.85 -21.14 -13.22
C HIS A 501 -9.38 -21.74 -14.57
N PHE A 502 -10.27 -21.73 -15.56
CA PHE A 502 -10.02 -22.27 -16.90
C PHE A 502 -9.49 -21.25 -17.91
N GLY A 503 -9.33 -19.99 -17.51
CA GLY A 503 -8.84 -18.91 -18.36
C GLY A 503 -7.31 -18.84 -18.42
N ASP A 504 -6.83 -18.24 -19.51
CA ASP A 504 -5.41 -18.09 -19.84
C ASP A 504 -4.80 -16.81 -19.26
N MET A 505 -5.63 -15.82 -18.94
CA MET A 505 -5.23 -14.56 -18.33
C MET A 505 -6.24 -14.12 -17.28
N ASP A 506 -5.74 -13.65 -16.14
CA ASP A 506 -6.49 -12.93 -15.11
C ASP A 506 -5.90 -11.53 -14.95
N PHE A 507 -6.61 -10.55 -15.51
CA PHE A 507 -6.19 -9.15 -15.63
C PHE A 507 -7.09 -8.25 -14.79
N LYS A 508 -6.55 -7.67 -13.72
CA LYS A 508 -7.26 -6.73 -12.85
C LYS A 508 -6.82 -5.31 -13.11
N VAL A 509 -7.79 -4.41 -13.19
CA VAL A 509 -7.56 -2.97 -13.31
C VAL A 509 -8.42 -2.22 -12.32
N ALA A 510 -7.80 -1.33 -11.57
CA ALA A 510 -8.47 -0.37 -10.71
C ALA A 510 -8.08 1.05 -11.09
N GLY A 511 -8.99 1.99 -10.90
CA GLY A 511 -8.76 3.38 -11.26
C GLY A 511 -9.95 4.28 -11.02
N THR A 512 -9.72 5.56 -11.30
CA THR A 512 -10.73 6.61 -11.30
C THR A 512 -11.22 6.83 -12.73
N ARG A 513 -11.98 7.93 -12.94
CA ARG A 513 -12.32 8.41 -14.28
C ARG A 513 -11.11 9.00 -15.02
N GLU A 514 -10.14 9.55 -14.29
CA GLU A 514 -8.96 10.20 -14.86
C GLU A 514 -7.89 9.21 -15.30
N GLY A 515 -7.77 8.06 -14.62
CA GLY A 515 -6.82 7.04 -15.02
C GLY A 515 -6.76 5.83 -14.10
N ILE A 516 -5.80 4.96 -14.38
CA ILE A 516 -5.51 3.73 -13.65
C ILE A 516 -4.76 4.08 -12.37
N THR A 517 -5.18 3.48 -11.25
CA THR A 517 -4.50 3.56 -9.96
C THR A 517 -3.74 2.29 -9.60
N ALA A 518 -4.20 1.14 -10.09
CA ALA A 518 -3.47 -0.12 -9.99
C ALA A 518 -3.83 -1.06 -11.13
N LEU A 519 -2.87 -1.87 -11.54
CA LEU A 519 -3.07 -2.92 -12.53
C LEU A 519 -2.26 -4.14 -12.12
N GLN A 520 -2.90 -5.32 -12.16
CA GLN A 520 -2.27 -6.61 -11.89
C GLN A 520 -2.67 -7.60 -12.99
N MET A 521 -1.71 -8.35 -13.50
CA MET A 521 -1.96 -9.36 -14.53
C MET A 521 -1.23 -10.65 -14.19
N ASP A 522 -1.94 -11.77 -14.34
CA ASP A 522 -1.41 -13.13 -14.34
C ASP A 522 -1.74 -13.80 -15.66
N ILE A 523 -0.74 -14.32 -16.36
CA ILE A 523 -0.94 -15.09 -17.59
C ILE A 523 -0.46 -16.52 -17.34
N LYS A 524 -1.30 -17.48 -17.70
CA LYS A 524 -1.06 -18.92 -17.55
C LYS A 524 -0.53 -19.57 -18.82
N ILE A 525 -0.62 -18.88 -19.96
CA ILE A 525 -0.04 -19.30 -21.25
C ILE A 525 1.33 -18.64 -21.49
N GLU A 526 2.02 -19.05 -22.55
CA GLU A 526 3.35 -18.54 -22.90
C GLU A 526 3.39 -17.02 -23.05
N GLY A 527 2.28 -16.41 -23.49
CA GLY A 527 1.94 -15.02 -23.17
C GLY A 527 0.93 -14.40 -24.14
N ILE A 528 0.85 -13.06 -24.16
CA ILE A 528 -0.17 -12.30 -24.92
C ILE A 528 0.45 -11.22 -25.81
N THR A 529 -0.25 -10.86 -26.88
CA THR A 529 0.18 -9.82 -27.81
C THR A 529 -0.16 -8.41 -27.30
N PRO A 530 0.55 -7.36 -27.76
CA PRO A 530 0.20 -5.97 -27.42
C PRO A 530 -1.23 -5.58 -27.80
N GLN A 531 -1.77 -6.15 -28.87
CA GLN A 531 -3.14 -5.88 -29.35
C GLN A 531 -4.19 -6.39 -28.35
N ILE A 532 -3.98 -7.58 -27.79
CA ILE A 532 -4.87 -8.14 -26.77
C ILE A 532 -4.85 -7.29 -25.50
N LEU A 533 -3.66 -6.78 -25.11
CA LEU A 533 -3.53 -5.87 -23.97
C LEU A 533 -4.29 -4.56 -24.19
N GLU A 534 -4.18 -3.97 -25.38
CA GLU A 534 -4.91 -2.75 -25.74
C GLU A 534 -6.42 -2.95 -25.69
N GLU A 535 -6.92 -4.04 -26.28
CA GLU A 535 -8.33 -4.43 -26.24
C GLU A 535 -8.83 -4.63 -24.80
N ALA A 536 -8.08 -5.38 -23.99
CA ALA A 536 -8.42 -5.66 -22.59
C ALA A 536 -8.46 -4.39 -21.74
N LEU A 537 -7.51 -3.47 -21.92
CA LEU A 537 -7.48 -2.17 -21.24
C LEU A 537 -8.68 -1.30 -21.62
N ALA A 538 -9.01 -1.22 -22.91
CA ALA A 538 -10.15 -0.45 -23.40
C ALA A 538 -11.48 -0.98 -22.84
N GLN A 539 -11.66 -2.30 -22.87
CA GLN A 539 -12.85 -2.96 -22.33
C GLN A 539 -12.94 -2.80 -20.79
N ALA A 540 -11.81 -2.93 -20.09
CA ALA A 540 -11.74 -2.69 -18.64
C ALA A 540 -12.11 -1.25 -18.27
N LYS A 541 -11.70 -0.25 -19.06
CA LYS A 541 -12.05 1.16 -18.83
C LYS A 541 -13.55 1.39 -18.89
N LYS A 542 -14.23 0.86 -19.91
CA LYS A 542 -15.69 0.93 -20.04
C LYS A 542 -16.37 0.32 -18.81
N ALA A 543 -15.96 -0.89 -18.42
CA ALA A 543 -16.55 -1.57 -17.29
C ALA A 543 -16.28 -0.88 -15.94
N ARG A 544 -15.09 -0.30 -15.78
CA ARG A 544 -14.73 0.51 -14.61
C ARG A 544 -15.66 1.72 -14.47
N PHE A 545 -16.01 2.38 -15.57
CA PHE A 545 -16.90 3.54 -15.55
C PHE A 545 -18.33 3.17 -15.16
N GLU A 546 -18.84 2.04 -15.64
CA GLU A 546 -20.17 1.53 -15.24
C GLU A 546 -20.22 1.24 -13.72
N ILE A 547 -19.14 0.73 -13.13
CA ILE A 547 -19.06 0.51 -11.68
C ILE A 547 -18.96 1.85 -10.91
N LEU A 548 -18.20 2.82 -11.44
CA LEU A 548 -18.12 4.16 -10.85
C LEU A 548 -19.48 4.86 -10.84
N ASP A 549 -20.29 4.71 -11.91
CA ASP A 549 -21.65 5.25 -11.96
C ASP A 549 -22.51 4.72 -10.80
N VAL A 550 -22.39 3.44 -10.45
CA VAL A 550 -23.11 2.84 -9.31
C VAL A 550 -22.60 3.39 -7.97
N ILE A 551 -21.28 3.50 -7.79
CA ILE A 551 -20.69 4.08 -6.57
C ILE A 551 -21.17 5.52 -6.37
N GLU A 552 -21.10 6.35 -7.42
CA GLU A 552 -21.51 7.76 -7.39
C GLU A 552 -23.02 7.92 -7.19
N ALA A 553 -23.84 6.99 -7.70
CA ALA A 553 -25.28 6.95 -7.44
C ALA A 553 -25.60 6.63 -5.97
N THR A 554 -24.80 5.78 -5.31
CA THR A 554 -24.94 5.47 -3.88
C THR A 554 -24.42 6.59 -2.99
N ILE A 555 -23.27 7.19 -3.32
CA ILE A 555 -22.67 8.31 -2.60
C ILE A 555 -21.87 9.21 -3.56
N ALA A 556 -22.43 10.36 -3.91
CA ALA A 556 -21.85 11.24 -4.93
C ALA A 556 -20.51 11.87 -4.54
N THR A 557 -20.33 12.19 -3.26
CA THR A 557 -19.10 12.81 -2.73
C THR A 557 -18.82 12.29 -1.32
N PRO A 558 -17.55 12.29 -0.85
CA PRO A 558 -17.26 11.99 0.54
C PRO A 558 -18.07 12.88 1.49
N ARG A 559 -18.46 12.33 2.65
CA ARG A 559 -19.14 13.15 3.67
C ARG A 559 -18.26 14.32 4.09
N LEU A 560 -18.90 15.49 4.24
CA LEU A 560 -18.21 16.70 4.71
C LEU A 560 -17.78 16.60 6.18
N GLU A 561 -18.51 15.83 6.98
CA GLU A 561 -18.23 15.60 8.38
C GLU A 561 -17.92 14.12 8.61
N LEU A 562 -16.96 13.86 9.51
CA LEU A 562 -16.66 12.52 10.00
C LEU A 562 -17.87 11.93 10.73
N ALA A 563 -17.98 10.59 10.71
CA ALA A 563 -19.02 9.91 11.47
C ALA A 563 -18.96 10.29 12.97
N PRO A 564 -20.09 10.38 13.69
CA PRO A 564 -20.11 10.74 15.11
C PRO A 564 -19.27 9.81 16.01
N THR A 565 -19.04 8.59 15.56
CA THR A 565 -18.22 7.57 16.23
C THR A 565 -16.72 7.74 15.97
N ALA A 566 -16.34 8.47 14.92
CA ALA A 566 -14.96 8.68 14.57
C ALA A 566 -14.28 9.65 15.55
N PRO A 567 -12.99 9.43 15.88
CA PRO A 567 -12.24 10.39 16.67
C PRO A 567 -12.11 11.69 15.87
N LYS A 568 -12.50 12.80 16.48
CA LYS A 568 -12.25 14.14 15.95
C LYS A 568 -10.86 14.58 16.37
N ILE A 569 -10.19 15.24 15.45
CA ILE A 569 -8.90 15.90 15.69
C ILE A 569 -9.16 17.38 15.74
N ASP A 570 -8.56 18.02 16.73
CA ASP A 570 -8.44 19.45 16.70
C ASP A 570 -7.04 19.86 17.14
N THR A 571 -6.48 20.85 16.44
CA THR A 571 -5.08 21.21 16.54
C THR A 571 -4.94 22.62 17.10
N ILE A 572 -3.96 22.83 17.96
CA ILE A 572 -3.51 24.15 18.41
C ILE A 572 -2.00 24.24 18.27
N LYS A 573 -1.52 25.41 17.86
CA LYS A 573 -0.08 25.70 17.83
C LYS A 573 0.31 26.43 19.12
N ILE A 574 1.33 25.94 19.81
CA ILE A 574 1.96 26.56 20.96
C ILE A 574 3.41 26.89 20.63
N ASP A 575 4.00 27.86 21.34
CA ASP A 575 5.42 28.16 21.16
C ASP A 575 6.29 27.00 21.67
N VAL A 576 7.41 26.75 20.99
CA VAL A 576 8.29 25.58 21.22
C VAL A 576 8.84 25.55 22.65
N ASP A 577 9.08 26.71 23.26
CA ASP A 577 9.52 26.83 24.66
C ASP A 577 8.44 26.39 25.66
N LYS A 578 7.16 26.42 25.26
CA LYS A 578 6.00 26.05 26.09
C LYS A 578 5.66 24.56 26.05
N ILE A 579 6.22 23.79 25.12
CA ILE A 579 6.04 22.33 25.05
C ILE A 579 6.36 21.69 26.41
N LYS A 580 7.45 22.12 27.05
CA LYS A 580 7.87 21.62 28.38
C LYS A 580 6.86 21.93 29.49
N VAL A 581 6.13 23.05 29.38
CA VAL A 581 5.11 23.45 30.35
C VAL A 581 3.88 22.56 30.23
N VAL A 582 3.45 22.28 28.99
CA VAL A 582 2.28 21.43 28.70
C VAL A 582 2.55 19.98 29.07
N ILE A 583 3.74 19.44 28.74
CA ILE A 583 4.13 18.08 29.14
C ILE A 583 4.31 17.98 30.67
N GLY A 584 4.93 19.00 31.27
CA GLY A 584 5.29 18.99 32.68
C GLY A 584 6.49 18.10 33.00
N LYS A 585 6.87 18.05 34.28
CA LYS A 585 8.03 17.26 34.72
C LYS A 585 7.73 15.77 34.58
N GLY A 586 8.37 15.12 33.60
CA GLY A 586 8.21 13.68 33.37
C GLY A 586 6.82 13.26 32.86
N GLY A 587 6.06 14.18 32.24
CA GLY A 587 4.71 13.90 31.71
C GLY A 587 3.55 14.17 32.69
N GLU A 588 3.83 14.60 33.93
CA GLU A 588 2.79 14.72 34.96
C GLU A 588 1.62 15.65 34.57
N THR A 589 1.89 16.77 33.88
CA THR A 589 0.84 17.74 33.52
C THR A 589 -0.04 17.18 32.40
N ILE A 590 0.57 16.63 31.36
CA ILE A 590 -0.17 16.06 30.23
C ILE A 590 -0.98 14.84 30.65
N ASP A 591 -0.43 13.98 31.52
CA ASP A 591 -1.15 12.83 32.07
C ASP A 591 -2.37 13.25 32.90
N LYS A 592 -2.28 14.36 33.65
CA LYS A 592 -3.45 14.93 34.38
C LYS A 592 -4.52 15.44 33.42
N ILE A 593 -4.14 16.14 32.37
CA ILE A 593 -5.07 16.64 31.36
C ILE A 593 -5.79 15.46 30.69
N ILE A 594 -5.04 14.43 30.29
CA ILE A 594 -5.56 13.21 29.68
C ILE A 594 -6.51 12.49 30.65
N ALA A 595 -6.13 12.34 31.93
CA ALA A 595 -6.98 11.70 32.93
C ALA A 595 -8.27 12.48 33.23
N GLU A 596 -8.24 13.81 33.19
CA GLU A 596 -9.41 14.66 33.43
C GLU A 596 -10.37 14.68 32.25
N THR A 597 -9.84 14.78 31.02
CA THR A 597 -10.64 15.02 29.80
C THR A 597 -10.91 13.76 29.00
N GLY A 598 -10.17 12.67 29.23
CA GLY A 598 -10.30 11.41 28.50
C GLY A 598 -9.84 11.47 27.04
N VAL A 599 -9.18 12.56 26.64
CA VAL A 599 -8.67 12.74 25.27
C VAL A 599 -7.29 12.10 25.11
N LYS A 600 -6.86 11.83 23.88
CA LYS A 600 -5.45 11.60 23.57
C LYS A 600 -4.83 12.90 23.08
N ILE A 601 -3.57 13.13 23.43
CA ILE A 601 -2.83 14.33 23.03
C ILE A 601 -1.51 13.87 22.41
N ASP A 602 -1.20 14.39 21.23
CA ASP A 602 0.11 14.26 20.59
C ASP A 602 0.71 15.65 20.42
N ILE A 603 2.00 15.80 20.74
CA ILE A 603 2.71 17.08 20.65
C ILE A 603 4.00 16.84 19.86
N ASP A 604 4.15 17.51 18.73
CA ASP A 604 5.37 17.45 17.94
C ASP A 604 6.44 18.44 18.42
N ASP A 605 7.66 18.29 17.88
CA ASP A 605 8.81 19.15 18.22
C ASP A 605 8.66 20.59 17.69
N GLU A 606 7.67 20.85 16.84
CA GLU A 606 7.36 22.18 16.27
C GLU A 606 6.30 22.94 17.09
N GLY A 607 5.75 22.32 18.14
CA GLY A 607 4.75 22.90 19.02
C GLY A 607 3.31 22.76 18.50
N MET A 608 3.05 21.85 17.56
CA MET A 608 1.68 21.49 17.18
C MET A 608 1.14 20.46 18.16
N VAL A 609 0.07 20.83 18.87
CA VAL A 609 -0.65 19.96 19.79
C VAL A 609 -1.92 19.47 19.11
N GLN A 610 -1.99 18.17 18.86
CA GLN A 610 -3.14 17.49 18.29
C GLN A 610 -3.94 16.80 19.40
N ILE A 611 -5.21 17.13 19.51
CA ILE A 611 -6.12 16.62 20.54
C ILE A 611 -7.14 15.71 19.87
N PHE A 612 -7.23 14.47 20.35
CA PHE A 612 -8.06 13.42 19.76
C PHE A 612 -9.13 12.96 20.75
N SER A 613 -10.40 13.03 20.35
CA SER A 613 -11.52 12.44 21.09
C SER A 613 -12.74 12.26 20.20
N SER A 614 -13.63 11.33 20.55
CA SER A 614 -14.97 11.28 19.95
C SER A 614 -15.90 12.37 20.48
N ASP A 615 -15.58 13.00 21.62
CA ASP A 615 -16.37 14.07 22.25
C ASP A 615 -15.76 15.46 22.00
N GLN A 616 -16.48 16.31 21.25
CA GLN A 616 -16.06 17.67 20.96
C GLN A 616 -15.96 18.55 22.23
N ALA A 617 -16.81 18.32 23.23
CA ALA A 617 -16.77 19.08 24.47
C ALA A 617 -15.48 18.80 25.25
N ALA A 618 -15.04 17.54 25.24
CA ALA A 618 -13.76 17.14 25.82
C ALA A 618 -12.58 17.83 25.11
N ILE A 619 -12.58 17.84 23.77
CA ILE A 619 -11.55 18.54 22.97
C ILE A 619 -11.49 20.03 23.32
N ASN A 620 -12.64 20.71 23.33
CA ASN A 620 -12.70 22.14 23.62
C ASN A 620 -12.19 22.44 25.04
N ARG A 621 -12.54 21.60 26.02
CA ARG A 621 -12.03 21.71 27.39
C ARG A 621 -10.51 21.52 27.44
N THR A 622 -9.97 20.53 26.75
CA THR A 622 -8.53 20.32 26.67
C THR A 622 -7.83 21.53 26.07
N LYS A 623 -8.37 22.12 24.99
CA LYS A 623 -7.84 23.34 24.39
C LYS A 623 -7.84 24.51 25.37
N GLU A 624 -8.92 24.69 26.13
CA GLU A 624 -9.00 25.75 27.14
C GLU A 624 -7.94 25.56 28.23
N ILE A 625 -7.73 24.33 28.70
CA ILE A 625 -6.69 24.02 29.70
C ILE A 625 -5.30 24.33 29.14
N ILE A 626 -5.00 23.86 27.93
CA ILE A 626 -3.68 24.08 27.31
C ILE A 626 -3.47 25.57 27.03
N ALA A 627 -4.46 26.26 26.46
CA ALA A 627 -4.42 27.70 26.21
C ALA A 627 -4.22 28.49 27.51
N GLY A 628 -4.80 28.03 28.63
CA GLY A 628 -4.56 28.59 29.96
C GLY A 628 -3.13 28.41 30.44
N LEU A 629 -2.53 27.22 30.24
CA LEU A 629 -1.16 26.91 30.63
C LEU A 629 -0.10 27.70 29.85
N VAL A 630 -0.36 27.97 28.57
CA VAL A 630 0.55 28.71 27.69
C VAL A 630 0.20 30.19 27.59
N ARG A 631 -0.80 30.66 28.35
CA ARG A 631 -1.22 32.06 28.34
C ARG A 631 -0.09 32.95 28.82
N GLU A 632 0.25 33.96 28.04
CA GLU A 632 1.25 34.96 28.41
C GLU A 632 0.64 36.34 28.63
N ALA A 633 1.25 37.11 29.51
CA ALA A 633 0.87 38.49 29.76
C ALA A 633 1.47 39.38 28.67
N LYS A 634 0.62 39.96 27.83
CA LYS A 634 1.06 40.82 26.72
C LYS A 634 1.22 42.27 27.16
N VAL A 635 2.35 42.88 26.81
CA VAL A 635 2.59 44.31 27.04
C VAL A 635 1.52 45.14 26.33
N GLY A 636 0.84 45.99 27.09
CA GLY A 636 -0.21 46.88 26.60
C GLY A 636 -1.64 46.35 26.76
N GLU A 637 -1.84 45.09 27.13
CA GLU A 637 -3.17 44.56 27.46
C GLU A 637 -3.59 44.91 28.88
N VAL A 638 -4.91 44.95 29.09
CA VAL A 638 -5.56 45.23 30.37
C VAL A 638 -6.12 43.94 30.93
N TYR A 639 -5.80 43.66 32.19
CA TYR A 639 -6.25 42.46 32.90
C TYR A 639 -7.02 42.86 34.15
N HIS A 640 -8.11 42.16 34.44
CA HIS A 640 -8.78 42.18 35.74
C HIS A 640 -7.99 41.27 36.68
N ALA A 641 -7.30 41.86 37.65
CA ALA A 641 -6.30 41.18 38.45
C ALA A 641 -6.63 41.30 39.94
N LYS A 642 -6.38 40.23 40.70
CA LYS A 642 -6.65 40.20 42.14
C LYS A 642 -5.39 40.47 42.94
N VAL A 643 -5.44 41.39 43.91
CA VAL A 643 -4.30 41.67 44.79
C VAL A 643 -4.00 40.46 45.67
N VAL A 644 -2.85 39.82 45.47
CA VAL A 644 -2.42 38.62 46.21
C VAL A 644 -1.45 38.94 47.34
N ARG A 645 -0.59 39.95 47.17
CA ARG A 645 0.39 40.36 48.19
C ARG A 645 0.72 41.84 48.07
N ILE A 646 0.82 42.53 49.20
CA ILE A 646 1.22 43.94 49.26
C ILE A 646 2.58 44.05 49.93
N GLU A 647 3.50 44.77 49.31
CA GLU A 647 4.83 45.09 49.82
C GLU A 647 5.03 46.61 49.89
N LYS A 648 6.07 47.07 50.60
CA LYS A 648 6.33 48.51 50.77
C LYS A 648 6.59 49.28 49.47
N PHE A 649 6.98 48.58 48.41
CA PHE A 649 7.35 49.18 47.12
C PHE A 649 6.31 48.92 46.01
N GLY A 650 5.28 48.12 46.26
CA GLY A 650 4.27 47.79 45.25
C GLY A 650 3.30 46.70 45.70
N ALA A 651 2.29 46.44 44.88
CA ALA A 651 1.34 45.34 45.05
C ALA A 651 1.58 44.27 43.98
N PHE A 652 1.58 43.00 44.37
CA PHE A 652 1.51 41.87 43.46
C PHE A 652 0.04 41.56 43.19
N VAL A 653 -0.32 41.58 41.92
CA VAL A 653 -1.66 41.26 41.42
C VAL A 653 -1.58 40.02 40.56
N ASN A 654 -2.46 39.05 40.80
CA ASN A 654 -2.54 37.84 40.02
C ASN A 654 -3.33 38.12 38.74
N LEU A 655 -2.69 37.98 37.59
CA LEU A 655 -3.31 38.24 36.29
C LEU A 655 -4.15 37.04 35.84
N PHE A 656 -3.57 35.83 35.93
CA PHE A 656 -4.21 34.56 35.63
C PHE A 656 -3.30 33.40 36.07
N ASP A 657 -3.90 32.30 36.51
CA ASP A 657 -3.23 31.08 36.99
C ASP A 657 -2.06 31.39 37.96
N LYS A 658 -0.82 31.01 37.62
CA LYS A 658 0.37 31.27 38.45
C LYS A 658 1.15 32.53 38.08
N THR A 659 0.59 33.41 37.24
CA THR A 659 1.26 34.61 36.74
C THR A 659 0.89 35.84 37.56
N ASP A 660 1.85 36.32 38.36
CA ASP A 660 1.73 37.54 39.15
C ASP A 660 2.44 38.71 38.46
N ALA A 661 1.81 39.88 38.46
CA ALA A 661 2.41 41.13 38.03
C ALA A 661 2.66 42.08 39.21
N LEU A 662 3.76 42.82 39.15
CA LEU A 662 4.09 43.85 40.12
C LEU A 662 3.52 45.20 39.66
N VAL A 663 2.65 45.80 40.46
CA VAL A 663 2.26 47.20 40.35
C VAL A 663 3.12 48.01 41.29
N HIS A 664 4.13 48.70 40.75
CA HIS A 664 5.00 49.56 41.55
C HIS A 664 4.22 50.75 42.13
N ILE A 665 4.58 51.23 43.32
CA ILE A 665 3.87 52.31 44.03
C ILE A 665 3.67 53.59 43.19
N SER A 666 4.57 53.88 42.25
CA SER A 666 4.49 55.04 41.34
C SER A 666 3.50 54.88 40.17
N GLU A 667 3.01 53.65 39.97
CA GLU A 667 2.14 53.22 38.87
C GLU A 667 0.72 52.88 39.34
N ILE A 668 0.39 53.14 40.62
CA ILE A 668 -0.95 52.95 41.19
C ILE A 668 -1.88 54.13 40.84
N ALA A 669 -1.41 55.38 41.03
CA ALA A 669 -2.22 56.59 40.82
C ALA A 669 -1.39 57.79 40.36
N TRP A 670 -2.05 58.85 39.85
CA TRP A 670 -1.39 60.13 39.49
C TRP A 670 -1.04 61.00 40.71
N THR A 671 -1.68 60.76 41.84
CA THR A 671 -1.40 61.42 43.13
C THR A 671 -0.25 60.72 43.85
N ARG A 672 0.44 61.45 44.75
CA ARG A 672 1.57 60.88 45.50
C ARG A 672 1.06 59.91 46.57
N THR A 673 1.14 58.61 46.27
CA THR A 673 0.81 57.54 47.20
C THR A 673 1.95 57.33 48.21
N ALA A 674 1.65 57.44 49.51
CA ALA A 674 2.65 57.29 50.58
C ALA A 674 2.87 55.82 50.98
N ASN A 675 1.79 55.04 51.15
CA ASN A 675 1.83 53.59 51.32
C ASN A 675 0.86 52.90 50.37
N VAL A 676 1.22 51.72 49.88
CA VAL A 676 0.38 50.91 48.99
C VAL A 676 -0.89 50.44 49.71
N SER A 677 -0.78 50.16 51.01
CA SER A 677 -1.89 49.73 51.89
C SER A 677 -2.98 50.78 52.09
N ASP A 678 -2.73 52.04 51.72
CA ASP A 678 -3.71 53.13 51.83
C ASP A 678 -4.67 53.16 50.63
N VAL A 679 -4.37 52.41 49.57
CA VAL A 679 -5.06 52.48 48.27
C VAL A 679 -5.52 51.10 47.77
N LEU A 680 -4.89 50.02 48.23
CA LEU A 680 -5.21 48.66 47.81
C LEU A 680 -5.33 47.73 49.01
N GLU A 681 -6.34 46.87 49.00
CA GLU A 681 -6.53 45.80 49.98
C GLU A 681 -6.18 44.43 49.40
N ILE A 682 -5.69 43.51 50.25
CA ILE A 682 -5.44 42.13 49.83
C ILE A 682 -6.77 41.48 49.47
N GLY A 683 -6.88 40.95 48.26
CA GLY A 683 -8.08 40.34 47.71
C GLY A 683 -8.97 41.28 46.89
N GLU A 684 -8.62 42.56 46.78
CA GLU A 684 -9.31 43.52 45.91
C GLU A 684 -9.07 43.20 44.42
N GLU A 685 -10.11 43.37 43.59
CA GLU A 685 -10.04 43.21 42.14
C GLU A 685 -9.79 44.57 41.47
N VAL A 686 -8.73 44.66 40.68
CA VAL A 686 -8.26 45.90 40.07
C VAL A 686 -7.88 45.72 38.60
N ASP A 687 -8.13 46.77 37.81
CA ASP A 687 -7.74 46.80 36.40
C ASP A 687 -6.29 47.26 36.27
N VAL A 688 -5.47 46.42 35.65
CA VAL A 688 -4.05 46.71 35.46
C VAL A 688 -3.64 46.53 34.01
N LYS A 689 -2.88 47.50 33.49
CA LYS A 689 -2.28 47.42 32.17
C LYS A 689 -0.84 46.95 32.28
N VAL A 690 -0.45 45.90 31.57
CA VAL A 690 0.95 45.44 31.55
C VAL A 690 1.80 46.47 30.81
N ILE A 691 2.84 47.00 31.47
CA ILE A 691 3.76 47.97 30.87
C ILE A 691 4.98 47.27 30.30
N LYS A 692 5.50 46.27 31.02
CA LYS A 692 6.78 45.66 30.68
C LYS A 692 6.82 44.22 31.14
N VAL A 693 7.43 43.37 30.33
CA VAL A 693 7.84 42.02 30.71
C VAL A 693 9.35 41.99 30.58
N ASP A 694 10.06 41.61 31.65
CA ASP A 694 11.52 41.52 31.64
C ASP A 694 12.02 40.19 31.03
N GLU A 695 13.32 40.11 30.71
CA GLU A 695 13.95 38.90 30.14
C GLU A 695 13.94 37.69 31.10
N LYS A 696 13.54 37.88 32.36
CA LYS A 696 13.39 36.84 33.38
C LYS A 696 11.91 36.47 33.63
N GLY A 697 11.00 36.97 32.81
CA GLY A 697 9.57 36.68 32.86
C GLY A 697 8.78 37.43 33.94
N ARG A 698 9.35 38.47 34.56
CA ARG A 698 8.64 39.31 35.54
C ARG A 698 7.79 40.32 34.81
N VAL A 699 6.53 40.42 35.22
CA VAL A 699 5.52 41.29 34.60
C VAL A 699 5.34 42.53 35.46
N ASP A 700 5.60 43.71 34.91
CA ASP A 700 5.30 45.00 35.53
C ASP A 700 3.99 45.54 34.96
N ALA A 701 3.06 45.93 35.84
CA ALA A 701 1.75 46.44 35.46
C ALA A 701 1.45 47.80 36.11
N SER A 702 0.48 48.53 35.56
CA SER A 702 0.10 49.88 36.01
C SER A 702 -1.40 50.09 35.95
N MET A 703 -1.93 50.61 37.05
CA MET A 703 -3.30 51.11 37.16
C MET A 703 -3.37 52.55 36.64
N LYS A 704 -2.30 53.32 36.86
CA LYS A 704 -2.16 54.71 36.42
C LYS A 704 -2.25 54.87 34.91
N ALA A 705 -1.76 53.90 34.15
CA ALA A 705 -1.84 53.90 32.68
C ALA A 705 -3.28 53.86 32.13
N LEU A 706 -4.27 53.50 32.96
CA LEU A 706 -5.70 53.47 32.63
C LEU A 706 -6.43 54.75 33.08
N ILE A 707 -5.78 55.58 33.91
CA ILE A 707 -6.37 56.81 34.45
C ILE A 707 -5.98 57.99 33.53
N PRO A 708 -6.94 58.81 33.04
CA PRO A 708 -6.65 59.95 32.17
C PRO A 708 -5.61 60.89 32.77
N ARG A 709 -4.61 61.26 31.97
CA ARG A 709 -3.52 62.14 32.41
C ARG A 709 -4.07 63.53 32.76
N PRO A 710 -3.88 64.05 34.00
CA PRO A 710 -4.28 65.40 34.34
C PRO A 710 -3.47 66.45 33.53
N PRO A 711 -4.08 67.56 33.08
CA PRO A 711 -3.44 68.54 32.19
C PRO A 711 -2.22 69.19 32.84
N LYS A 712 -1.10 69.27 32.10
CA LYS A 712 0.10 70.00 32.52
C LYS A 712 -0.13 71.51 32.40
N ALA A 713 0.25 72.27 33.43
CA ALA A 713 0.27 73.73 33.38
C ALA A 713 1.46 74.23 32.52
N ASP A 714 1.16 75.03 31.50
CA ASP A 714 2.13 75.65 30.59
C ASP A 714 3.00 76.70 31.29
N LYS A 715 4.32 76.61 31.12
CA LYS A 715 5.26 77.71 31.41
C LYS A 715 5.33 78.64 30.19
N LYS A 716 4.99 79.92 30.41
CA LYS A 716 5.15 81.02 29.44
C LYS A 716 6.64 81.33 29.23
N GLU A 717 7.10 81.33 27.98
CA GLU A 717 8.32 81.99 27.51
C GLU A 717 7.95 83.28 26.77
N THR A 718 8.65 84.36 27.08
CA THR A 718 8.48 85.72 26.53
C THR A 718 9.55 86.03 25.48
N ASP A 719 9.10 86.58 24.34
CA ASP A 719 9.70 87.57 23.42
C ASP A 719 11.11 87.28 22.81
N ILE A 720 11.50 87.66 21.58
CA ILE A 720 11.28 88.89 20.80
C ILE A 720 11.46 88.59 19.28
N ALA A 721 10.67 89.25 18.44
CA ALA A 721 10.78 89.32 16.98
C ALA A 721 11.81 90.35 16.47
N LYS A 722 12.41 90.13 15.28
CA LYS A 722 12.69 91.19 14.27
C LYS A 722 13.13 90.66 12.88
N ASP A 723 12.25 90.91 11.90
CA ASP A 723 12.41 91.33 10.50
C ASP A 723 13.50 90.79 9.52
N LYS A 724 13.04 90.09 8.47
CA LYS A 724 12.94 90.49 7.03
C LYS A 724 14.02 91.48 6.48
N VAL A 725 14.66 91.37 5.30
CA VAL A 725 14.29 90.84 3.96
C VAL A 725 15.48 90.90 2.95
N ALA A 726 15.53 89.92 2.03
CA ALA A 726 16.02 89.88 0.61
C ALA A 726 17.48 90.19 0.16
N LYS A 727 18.06 89.27 -0.64
CA LYS A 727 18.04 89.26 -2.13
C LYS A 727 18.70 88.01 -2.76
N LYS A 728 18.06 87.52 -3.83
CA LYS A 728 18.41 86.48 -4.86
C LYS A 728 19.61 86.90 -5.78
N PRO A 729 19.97 86.18 -6.88
CA PRO A 729 20.36 84.75 -7.07
C PRO A 729 21.53 84.55 -8.11
N ALA A 730 22.03 83.33 -8.34
CA ALA A 730 22.58 82.80 -9.63
C ALA A 730 22.93 81.31 -9.42
N VAL A 731 22.22 80.31 -9.96
CA VAL A 731 22.10 79.78 -11.35
C VAL A 731 23.16 78.71 -11.70
N SER A 732 22.61 77.53 -12.07
CA SER A 732 23.14 76.47 -12.97
C SER A 732 24.30 75.60 -12.44
N SER A 733 24.32 74.27 -12.62
CA SER A 733 23.67 73.38 -13.60
C SER A 733 23.64 71.98 -12.98
N LYS A 734 22.47 71.32 -12.95
CA LYS A 734 22.04 70.30 -13.92
C LYS A 734 22.68 68.93 -13.65
N GLN A 735 21.91 67.99 -13.11
CA GLN A 735 20.77 67.25 -13.69
C GLN A 735 21.30 65.86 -14.04
N ALA A 736 20.79 64.81 -13.38
CA ALA A 736 19.55 64.11 -13.73
C ALA A 736 19.95 62.85 -14.49
N GLU A 737 19.30 61.70 -14.40
CA GLU A 737 18.02 61.31 -13.80
C GLU A 737 18.05 59.77 -13.89
N THR A 738 17.66 59.04 -12.85
CA THR A 738 16.40 58.27 -12.80
C THR A 738 16.23 57.33 -13.99
N ASN A 739 15.97 56.04 -13.86
CA ASN A 739 14.92 55.30 -13.15
C ASN A 739 14.71 54.05 -14.08
N ILE A 740 14.10 52.90 -13.77
CA ILE A 740 12.92 52.57 -12.98
C ILE A 740 12.72 51.04 -13.17
N GLU A 741 12.10 50.41 -12.17
CA GLU A 741 11.19 49.23 -12.23
C GLU A 741 11.72 47.89 -12.78
N LYS A 742 11.28 46.74 -12.27
CA LYS A 742 10.00 46.41 -11.62
C LYS A 742 10.16 45.23 -10.68
#